data_AF-A0A932GJK6-F1
#
_entry.id   AF-A0A932GJK6-F1
#
_cell.length_a   1.000
_cell.length_b   1.000
_cell.length_c   1.000
_cell.angle_alpha   90.00
_cell.angle_beta   90.00
_cell.angle_gamma   90.00
#
_symmetry.space_group_name_H-M   'P 1'
#
loop_
_entity.id
_entity.type
_entity.pdbx_description
1 polymer ?
#
loop_
_entity_poly.entity_id
_entity_poly.type
_entity_poly.pdbx_seq_one_letter_code
_entity_poly.pdbx_strand_id
1 'polypeptide(L)'
;FTRSELDEANYFYDKARHEQGNVARTRAVVERLEREAAALQPNVDAAAAAADAAAEKVRAFEQQRQAVEAKLVEVTAEVRTLEARLEAIRNRPLEVKQVVVDGLQFNEFEQPILRVDRCETCHLGIDRGGFEDAPPPFQSHPNRLAIFSKHPVAQFGCTGCHEGQGTALEVALAHRPKKYWERPLLKAEMTQATCLRCHRGQTEWVMAVPTPAAPAPAAPAAGEAQAAEVQPAALVDLAPALSRGILLLETLGCFGCHNIRGYETAEKVGPDLTRIGAKVQPAWLVRWIQKPEGYLPHTRMPSFGLSEKEATAIAAYLLKHSEPAPRAPGTYSPAAPAARGRELFQQAGCYGCHQLRGLDGEAKPSTFSAQVQRDFAPDLSQVATKVSGPGWLFAWLKDPKAFRPTTPMPSLRLSDAEASALANFLLTLGKREPIPPGLQAELANPEVIEEGRRLIGKRGCFGCHEIRGFEKAEKIAPDLSNFANKRLLELFFGDATHVRETWEDYTFWKLKQPDIYATERIEQIMPNFRLSDEQVKALRTYLKSFSAEPAPHRRFLRTLTDAEQAVEAGRRLVRKYNCVGCHVLEGRGGDIQARFASPAAAPPPLILRNGLLSEGEKVQTPWLYEFLIQPTPIRPWLAVRMPTFPFASNEVATLVGYFHGQAALPFPTPLTYVGPLDPTLVAAGRRLVSKDYFDCFSCHQQGERKPEGPPEGWAPDLALARRRLRPEWMGKWITDPRGR
;
A
#
# COMPACT_ATOMS: atom_id res chain seq x y z
N PHE A 1 6.48 -82.85 -61.97
CA PHE A 1 6.85 -84.22 -62.36
C PHE A 1 6.67 -84.43 -63.86
N THR A 2 5.45 -84.28 -64.41
CA THR A 2 5.18 -84.44 -65.86
C THR A 2 6.10 -83.62 -66.78
N ARG A 3 6.46 -82.38 -66.41
CA ARG A 3 7.43 -81.57 -67.19
C ARG A 3 8.84 -82.18 -67.19
N SER A 4 9.31 -82.69 -66.06
CA SER A 4 10.60 -83.37 -65.96
C SER A 4 10.60 -84.70 -66.72
N GLU A 5 9.50 -85.46 -66.66
CA GLU A 5 9.31 -86.67 -67.46
C GLU A 5 9.22 -86.36 -68.96
N LEU A 6 8.61 -85.23 -69.33
CA LEU A 6 8.55 -84.74 -70.70
C LEU A 6 9.94 -84.34 -71.22
N ASP A 7 10.74 -83.64 -70.41
CA ASP A 7 12.12 -83.28 -70.74
C ASP A 7 12.97 -84.55 -70.95
N GLU A 8 12.82 -85.56 -70.09
CA GLU A 8 13.45 -86.87 -70.23
C GLU A 8 12.97 -87.61 -71.50
N ALA A 9 11.66 -87.61 -71.76
CA ALA A 9 11.09 -88.23 -72.95
C ALA A 9 11.57 -87.55 -74.25
N ASN A 10 11.71 -86.23 -74.24
CA ASN A 10 12.27 -85.45 -75.35
C ASN A 10 13.72 -85.83 -75.61
N TYR A 11 14.54 -85.96 -74.56
CA TYR A 11 15.92 -86.44 -74.67
C TYR A 11 15.98 -87.84 -75.33
N PHE A 12 15.15 -88.78 -74.87
CA PHE A 12 15.13 -90.12 -75.46
C PHE A 12 14.54 -90.16 -76.88
N TYR A 13 13.63 -89.26 -77.21
CA TYR A 13 13.13 -89.08 -78.58
C TYR A 13 14.23 -88.58 -79.52
N ASP A 14 14.96 -87.54 -79.14
CA ASP A 14 16.08 -87.02 -79.93
C ASP A 14 17.19 -88.04 -80.09
N LYS A 15 17.55 -88.76 -79.01
CA LYS A 15 18.51 -89.87 -79.07
C LYS A 15 18.08 -90.95 -80.07
N ALA A 16 16.82 -91.36 -80.04
CA ALA A 16 16.29 -92.36 -80.98
C ALA A 16 16.34 -91.89 -82.45
N ARG A 17 16.18 -90.57 -82.70
CA ARG A 17 16.31 -89.99 -84.06
C ARG A 17 17.74 -90.05 -84.59
N HIS A 18 18.74 -89.84 -83.73
CA HIS A 18 20.14 -89.82 -84.13
C HIS A 18 20.75 -91.21 -84.31
N GLU A 19 20.37 -92.18 -83.48
CA GLU A 19 20.99 -93.52 -83.45
C GLU A 19 20.23 -94.59 -84.25
N GLN A 20 19.30 -94.20 -85.15
CA GLN A 20 18.42 -95.11 -85.91
C GLN A 20 17.59 -96.06 -85.02
N GLY A 21 17.18 -95.58 -83.84
CA GLY A 21 16.31 -96.31 -82.92
C GLY A 21 14.83 -96.27 -83.31
N ASN A 22 13.94 -96.80 -82.45
CA ASN A 22 12.50 -96.80 -82.70
C ASN A 22 11.87 -95.42 -82.38
N VAL A 23 12.01 -94.48 -83.31
CA VAL A 23 11.53 -93.09 -83.23
C VAL A 23 10.01 -93.00 -83.01
N ALA A 24 9.23 -93.93 -83.56
CA ALA A 24 7.77 -93.93 -83.42
C ALA A 24 7.32 -94.14 -81.96
N ARG A 25 8.01 -95.05 -81.24
CA ARG A 25 7.69 -95.34 -79.84
C ARG A 25 8.03 -94.18 -78.92
N THR A 26 9.20 -93.58 -79.07
CA THR A 26 9.64 -92.47 -78.22
C THR A 26 8.81 -91.21 -78.47
N ARG A 27 8.41 -90.96 -79.74
CA ARG A 27 7.47 -89.88 -80.08
C ARG A 27 6.11 -90.02 -79.39
N ALA A 28 5.56 -91.23 -79.36
CA ALA A 28 4.27 -91.48 -78.72
C ALA A 28 4.30 -91.20 -77.20
N VAL A 29 5.45 -91.40 -76.54
CA VAL A 29 5.64 -91.07 -75.12
C VAL A 29 5.70 -89.56 -74.91
N VAL A 30 6.43 -88.82 -75.76
CA VAL A 30 6.45 -87.35 -75.76
C VAL A 30 5.05 -86.80 -75.96
N GLU A 31 4.33 -87.20 -77.02
CA GLU A 31 2.98 -86.71 -77.31
C GLU A 31 1.97 -87.02 -76.20
N ARG A 32 2.15 -88.13 -75.47
CA ARG A 32 1.33 -88.44 -74.29
C ARG A 32 1.63 -87.47 -73.14
N LEU A 33 2.90 -87.25 -72.82
CA LEU A 33 3.32 -86.37 -71.73
C LEU A 33 3.05 -84.89 -72.04
N GLU A 34 3.12 -84.49 -73.32
CA GLU A 34 2.69 -83.15 -73.77
C GLU A 34 1.20 -82.94 -73.53
N ARG A 35 0.35 -83.92 -73.87
CA ARG A 35 -1.10 -83.86 -73.59
C ARG A 35 -1.38 -83.81 -72.09
N GLU A 36 -0.65 -84.57 -71.30
CA GLU A 36 -0.81 -84.59 -69.84
C GLU A 36 -0.36 -83.27 -69.20
N ALA A 37 0.77 -82.72 -69.64
CA ALA A 37 1.24 -81.41 -69.21
C ALA A 37 0.25 -80.31 -69.60
N ALA A 38 -0.28 -80.34 -70.82
CA ALA A 38 -1.29 -79.41 -71.30
C ALA A 38 -2.60 -79.51 -70.51
N ALA A 39 -3.02 -80.72 -70.11
CA ALA A 39 -4.21 -80.94 -69.29
C ALA A 39 -4.05 -80.42 -67.85
N LEU A 40 -2.83 -80.42 -67.32
CA LEU A 40 -2.51 -79.94 -65.97
C LEU A 40 -2.24 -78.44 -65.90
N GLN A 41 -1.87 -77.80 -67.01
CA GLN A 41 -1.52 -76.37 -67.07
C GLN A 41 -2.62 -75.45 -66.49
N PRO A 42 -3.92 -75.64 -66.78
CA PRO A 42 -4.98 -74.80 -66.18
C PRO A 42 -5.04 -74.87 -64.65
N ASN A 43 -4.73 -76.03 -64.06
CA ASN A 43 -4.71 -76.20 -62.61
C ASN A 43 -3.50 -75.49 -61.98
N VAL A 44 -2.36 -75.53 -62.65
CA VAL A 44 -1.16 -74.79 -62.25
C VAL A 44 -1.41 -73.29 -62.33
N ASP A 45 -2.02 -72.82 -63.42
CA ASP A 45 -2.35 -71.41 -63.63
C ASP A 45 -3.36 -70.92 -62.58
N ALA A 46 -4.39 -71.73 -62.27
CA ALA A 46 -5.36 -71.41 -61.23
C ALA A 46 -4.73 -71.36 -59.83
N ALA A 47 -3.84 -72.31 -59.51
CA ALA A 47 -3.13 -72.34 -58.23
C ALA A 47 -2.13 -71.16 -58.10
N ALA A 48 -1.43 -70.80 -59.19
CA ALA A 48 -0.57 -69.64 -59.25
C ALA A 48 -1.36 -68.34 -59.03
N ALA A 49 -2.48 -68.18 -59.74
CA ALA A 49 -3.37 -67.03 -59.57
C ALA A 49 -3.93 -66.92 -58.13
N ALA A 50 -4.27 -68.05 -57.50
CA ALA A 50 -4.71 -68.08 -56.11
C ALA A 50 -3.59 -67.72 -55.13
N ALA A 51 -2.36 -68.21 -55.37
CA ALA A 51 -1.18 -67.86 -54.58
C ALA A 51 -0.84 -66.37 -54.71
N ASP A 52 -0.90 -65.80 -55.91
CA ASP A 52 -0.68 -64.38 -56.17
C ASP A 52 -1.75 -63.52 -55.48
N ALA A 53 -3.03 -63.92 -55.57
CA ALA A 53 -4.13 -63.23 -54.88
C ALA A 53 -3.99 -63.29 -53.35
N ALA A 54 -3.48 -64.40 -52.80
CA ALA A 54 -3.18 -64.52 -51.38
C ALA A 54 -1.98 -63.65 -50.99
N ALA A 55 -0.92 -63.63 -51.79
CA ALA A 55 0.26 -62.78 -51.57
C ALA A 55 -0.09 -61.28 -51.59
N GLU A 56 -0.98 -60.86 -52.48
CA GLU A 56 -1.51 -59.48 -52.50
C GLU A 56 -2.26 -59.13 -51.21
N LYS A 57 -3.10 -60.03 -50.70
CA LYS A 57 -3.79 -59.82 -49.42
C LYS A 57 -2.82 -59.70 -48.24
N VAL A 58 -1.79 -60.53 -48.21
CA VAL A 58 -0.72 -60.45 -47.19
C VAL A 58 0.01 -59.12 -47.29
N ARG A 59 0.41 -58.69 -48.50
CA ARG A 59 1.05 -57.38 -48.73
C ARG A 59 0.17 -56.23 -48.25
N ALA A 60 -1.13 -56.24 -48.56
CA ALA A 60 -2.06 -55.21 -48.12
C ALA A 60 -2.21 -55.17 -46.60
N PHE A 61 -2.29 -56.33 -45.94
CA PHE A 61 -2.34 -56.41 -44.48
C PHE A 61 -1.04 -55.91 -43.82
N GLU A 62 0.12 -56.25 -44.40
CA GLU A 62 1.43 -55.79 -43.95
C GLU A 62 1.53 -54.26 -44.00
N GLN A 63 1.04 -53.64 -45.08
CA GLN A 63 0.96 -52.19 -45.22
C GLN A 63 0.04 -51.56 -44.18
N GLN A 64 -1.12 -52.18 -43.91
CA GLN A 64 -2.03 -51.71 -42.85
C GLN A 64 -1.39 -51.80 -41.46
N ARG A 65 -0.69 -52.90 -41.15
CA ARG A 65 0.07 -53.06 -39.90
C ARG A 65 1.10 -51.96 -39.73
N GLN A 66 1.91 -51.70 -40.77
CA GLN A 66 2.93 -50.65 -40.76
C GLN A 66 2.30 -49.25 -40.58
N ALA A 67 1.16 -48.98 -41.22
CA ALA A 67 0.46 -47.71 -41.05
C ALA A 67 -0.07 -47.50 -39.62
N VAL A 68 -0.58 -48.55 -38.98
CA VAL A 68 -1.02 -48.52 -37.58
C VAL A 68 0.17 -48.33 -36.64
N GLU A 69 1.28 -49.02 -36.89
CA GLU A 69 2.51 -48.89 -36.10
C GLU A 69 3.11 -47.49 -36.20
N ALA A 70 3.11 -46.88 -37.38
CA ALA A 70 3.52 -45.48 -37.57
C ALA A 70 2.64 -44.51 -36.78
N LYS A 71 1.30 -44.69 -36.82
CA LYS A 71 0.36 -43.91 -36.00
C LYS A 71 0.56 -44.11 -34.51
N LEU A 72 0.87 -45.32 -34.06
CA LEU A 72 1.15 -45.59 -32.65
C LEU A 72 2.40 -44.83 -32.19
N VAL A 73 3.46 -44.80 -33.00
CA VAL A 73 4.66 -44.01 -32.72
C VAL A 73 4.32 -42.51 -32.65
N GLU A 74 3.52 -42.01 -33.59
CA GLU A 74 3.07 -40.60 -33.60
C GLU A 74 2.28 -40.24 -32.34
N VAL A 75 1.23 -41.02 -32.01
CA VAL A 75 0.35 -40.74 -30.85
C VAL A 75 1.08 -40.92 -29.51
N THR A 76 2.11 -41.78 -29.44
CA THR A 76 2.88 -42.01 -28.20
C THR A 76 4.13 -41.14 -28.08
N ALA A 77 4.48 -40.33 -29.08
CA ALA A 77 5.70 -39.53 -29.09
C ALA A 77 5.78 -38.54 -27.90
N GLU A 78 4.68 -37.86 -27.60
CA GLU A 78 4.61 -36.93 -26.46
C GLU A 78 4.76 -37.66 -25.13
N VAL A 79 4.09 -38.80 -24.97
CA VAL A 79 4.17 -39.63 -23.76
C VAL A 79 5.61 -40.08 -23.52
N ARG A 80 6.27 -40.64 -24.55
CA ARG A 80 7.69 -41.05 -24.46
C ARG A 80 8.62 -39.89 -24.12
N THR A 81 8.35 -38.71 -24.68
CA THR A 81 9.12 -37.49 -24.38
C THR A 81 8.95 -37.08 -22.92
N LEU A 82 7.73 -37.14 -22.39
CA LEU A 82 7.44 -36.84 -20.99
C LEU A 82 8.04 -37.89 -20.04
N GLU A 83 7.97 -39.16 -20.38
CA GLU A 83 8.59 -40.26 -19.62
C GLU A 83 10.11 -40.11 -19.55
N ALA A 84 10.77 -39.81 -20.67
CA ALA A 84 12.20 -39.56 -20.71
C ALA A 84 12.60 -38.34 -19.85
N ARG A 85 11.80 -37.26 -19.88
CA ARG A 85 12.00 -36.10 -19.00
C ARG A 85 11.81 -36.45 -17.54
N LEU A 86 10.78 -37.23 -17.20
CA LEU A 86 10.51 -37.66 -15.83
C LEU A 86 11.65 -38.53 -15.30
N GLU A 87 12.16 -39.45 -16.11
CA GLU A 87 13.26 -40.34 -15.76
C GLU A 87 14.57 -39.56 -15.59
N ALA A 88 14.82 -38.57 -16.44
CA ALA A 88 15.94 -37.64 -16.25
C ALA A 88 15.83 -36.83 -14.94
N ILE A 89 14.61 -36.44 -14.54
CA ILE A 89 14.38 -35.76 -13.25
C ILE A 89 14.62 -36.71 -12.08
N ARG A 90 14.13 -37.96 -12.16
CA ARG A 90 14.32 -38.98 -11.12
C ARG A 90 15.78 -39.31 -10.87
N ASN A 91 16.57 -39.38 -11.94
CA ASN A 91 17.99 -39.71 -11.88
C ASN A 91 18.90 -38.49 -11.70
N ARG A 92 18.34 -37.29 -11.55
CA ARG A 92 19.14 -36.08 -11.34
C ARG A 92 19.78 -36.11 -9.95
N PRO A 93 21.11 -35.93 -9.83
CA PRO A 93 21.76 -35.86 -8.53
C PRO A 93 21.24 -34.65 -7.74
N LEU A 94 21.18 -34.80 -6.42
CA LEU A 94 20.88 -33.71 -5.50
C LEU A 94 21.93 -32.60 -5.65
N GLU A 95 21.48 -31.44 -6.09
CA GLU A 95 22.31 -30.26 -6.33
C GLU A 95 22.01 -29.23 -5.24
N VAL A 96 23.04 -28.83 -4.48
CA VAL A 96 22.94 -27.72 -3.54
C VAL A 96 23.03 -26.42 -4.32
N LYS A 97 21.92 -25.70 -4.43
CA LYS A 97 21.91 -24.36 -5.02
C LYS A 97 22.44 -23.36 -4.01
N GLN A 98 23.48 -22.62 -4.37
CA GLN A 98 24.12 -21.65 -3.49
C GLN A 98 24.23 -20.29 -4.17
N VAL A 99 23.69 -19.26 -3.52
CA VAL A 99 23.89 -17.85 -3.84
C VAL A 99 24.87 -17.26 -2.83
N VAL A 100 25.89 -16.54 -3.32
CA VAL A 100 26.85 -15.83 -2.47
C VAL A 100 26.68 -14.34 -2.69
N VAL A 101 26.19 -13.65 -1.67
CA VAL A 101 25.91 -12.21 -1.69
C VAL A 101 27.01 -11.47 -0.97
N ASP A 102 27.72 -10.60 -1.70
CA ASP A 102 28.74 -9.72 -1.14
C ASP A 102 28.15 -8.33 -0.81
N GLY A 103 28.60 -7.68 0.26
CA GLY A 103 28.26 -6.29 0.58
C GLY A 103 26.83 -6.02 1.06
N LEU A 104 26.00 -7.04 1.30
CA LEU A 104 24.66 -6.85 1.91
C LEU A 104 24.71 -6.87 3.44
N GLN A 105 25.75 -7.49 4.02
CA GLN A 105 25.94 -7.63 5.46
C GLN A 105 27.37 -7.23 5.84
N PHE A 106 27.50 -6.70 7.06
CA PHE A 106 28.76 -6.30 7.65
C PHE A 106 28.94 -6.99 9.00
N ASN A 107 30.19 -7.22 9.40
CA ASN A 107 30.53 -7.66 10.74
C ASN A 107 30.54 -6.46 11.73
N GLU A 108 30.80 -6.75 13.01
CA GLU A 108 30.88 -5.74 14.09
C GLU A 108 32.02 -4.70 13.90
N PHE A 109 32.95 -4.96 12.96
CA PHE A 109 34.03 -4.05 12.58
C PHE A 109 33.72 -3.27 11.29
N GLU A 110 32.45 -3.27 10.87
CA GLU A 110 31.97 -2.62 9.64
C GLU A 110 32.66 -3.12 8.35
N GLN A 111 33.15 -4.35 8.35
CA GLN A 111 33.72 -4.98 7.16
C GLN A 111 32.66 -5.82 6.44
N PRO A 112 32.57 -5.73 5.11
CA PRO A 112 31.62 -6.52 4.34
C PRO A 112 31.95 -8.00 4.50
N ILE A 113 30.91 -8.81 4.70
CA ILE A 113 31.04 -10.27 4.78
C ILE A 113 30.23 -10.94 3.69
N LEU A 114 30.77 -12.06 3.17
CA LEU A 114 30.06 -12.89 2.20
C LEU A 114 28.91 -13.61 2.89
N ARG A 115 27.69 -13.34 2.43
CA ARG A 115 26.50 -14.01 2.89
C ARG A 115 26.17 -15.17 1.96
N VAL A 116 26.17 -16.38 2.48
CA VAL A 116 25.87 -17.60 1.72
C VAL A 116 24.42 -18.02 1.97
N ASP A 117 23.69 -18.22 0.90
CA ASP A 117 22.26 -18.59 0.89
C ASP A 117 22.04 -19.85 0.07
N ARG A 118 21.38 -20.84 0.66
CA ARG A 118 21.10 -22.14 0.02
C ARG A 118 19.61 -22.48 0.01
N CYS A 119 18.74 -21.49 0.26
CA CYS A 119 17.30 -21.72 0.42
C CYS A 119 16.65 -22.31 -0.83
N GLU A 120 17.11 -21.93 -2.03
CA GLU A 120 16.61 -22.47 -3.30
C GLU A 120 16.97 -23.96 -3.53
N THR A 121 17.79 -24.57 -2.67
CA THR A 121 18.00 -26.03 -2.69
C THR A 121 16.71 -26.78 -2.37
N CYS A 122 15.92 -26.24 -1.43
CA CYS A 122 14.63 -26.82 -1.02
C CYS A 122 13.43 -26.06 -1.61
N HIS A 123 13.50 -24.72 -1.69
CA HIS A 123 12.43 -23.86 -2.18
C HIS A 123 12.45 -23.70 -3.71
N LEU A 124 12.32 -24.82 -4.42
CA LEU A 124 12.59 -24.91 -5.86
C LEU A 124 11.63 -24.10 -6.75
N GLY A 125 10.44 -23.77 -6.25
CA GLY A 125 9.45 -23.00 -7.00
C GLY A 125 9.49 -21.49 -6.75
N ILE A 126 10.32 -21.00 -5.82
CA ILE A 126 10.21 -19.63 -5.30
C ILE A 126 10.33 -18.56 -6.40
N ASP A 127 11.27 -18.71 -7.34
CA ASP A 127 11.45 -17.82 -8.50
C ASP A 127 10.86 -18.40 -9.81
N ARG A 128 9.90 -19.32 -9.72
CA ARG A 128 9.24 -19.91 -10.90
C ARG A 128 7.78 -19.50 -10.95
N GLY A 129 7.25 -19.26 -12.15
CA GLY A 129 5.80 -19.16 -12.37
C GLY A 129 5.18 -20.54 -12.56
N GLY A 130 3.88 -20.66 -12.32
CA GLY A 130 3.13 -21.93 -12.44
C GLY A 130 3.14 -22.78 -11.17
N PHE A 131 3.69 -22.27 -10.06
CA PHE A 131 3.72 -22.93 -8.75
C PHE A 131 3.03 -22.09 -7.67
N GLU A 132 2.21 -21.11 -8.06
CA GLU A 132 1.52 -20.20 -7.14
C GLU A 132 0.60 -20.95 -6.16
N ASP A 133 -0.06 -22.01 -6.64
CA ASP A 133 -0.96 -22.87 -5.86
C ASP A 133 -0.28 -24.15 -5.32
N ALA A 134 1.03 -24.31 -5.56
CA ALA A 134 1.75 -25.48 -5.06
C ALA A 134 1.93 -25.41 -3.53
N PRO A 135 1.97 -26.55 -2.82
CA PRO A 135 2.24 -26.55 -1.39
C PRO A 135 3.70 -26.16 -1.09
N PRO A 136 3.97 -25.49 0.05
CA PRO A 136 5.34 -25.31 0.54
C PRO A 136 6.08 -26.66 0.67
N PRO A 137 7.36 -26.74 0.29
CA PRO A 137 8.27 -25.64 -0.07
C PRO A 137 8.28 -25.29 -1.57
N PHE A 138 7.44 -25.90 -2.41
CA PHE A 138 7.46 -25.72 -3.87
C PHE A 138 6.68 -24.50 -4.35
N GLN A 139 6.04 -23.77 -3.45
CA GLN A 139 5.24 -22.60 -3.79
C GLN A 139 6.08 -21.45 -4.36
N SER A 140 5.54 -20.75 -5.36
CA SER A 140 6.09 -19.50 -5.88
C SER A 140 6.07 -18.37 -4.85
N HIS A 141 7.00 -17.42 -4.96
CA HIS A 141 7.02 -16.26 -4.09
C HIS A 141 5.74 -15.41 -4.26
N PRO A 142 5.09 -14.97 -3.17
CA PRO A 142 3.98 -14.02 -3.27
C PRO A 142 4.42 -12.73 -3.99
N ASN A 143 3.65 -12.24 -4.96
CA ASN A 143 4.04 -11.07 -5.77
C ASN A 143 5.41 -11.22 -6.47
N ARG A 144 5.81 -12.45 -6.87
CA ARG A 144 7.09 -12.78 -7.51
C ARG A 144 7.51 -11.77 -8.58
N LEU A 145 6.61 -11.45 -9.50
CA LEU A 145 6.89 -10.51 -10.60
C LEU A 145 7.16 -9.09 -10.10
N ALA A 146 6.48 -8.64 -9.05
CA ALA A 146 6.70 -7.31 -8.50
C ALA A 146 8.03 -7.23 -7.73
N ILE A 147 8.35 -8.26 -6.93
CA ILE A 147 9.54 -8.24 -6.06
C ILE A 147 10.81 -8.62 -6.85
N PHE A 148 10.82 -9.79 -7.51
CA PHE A 148 12.04 -10.34 -8.12
C PHE A 148 12.42 -9.69 -9.46
N SER A 149 11.52 -8.94 -10.10
CA SER A 149 11.91 -8.06 -11.23
C SER A 149 12.88 -6.94 -10.81
N LYS A 150 12.90 -6.59 -9.52
CA LYS A 150 13.82 -5.60 -8.94
C LYS A 150 14.83 -6.22 -7.96
N HIS A 151 14.50 -7.36 -7.38
CA HIS A 151 15.30 -8.07 -6.38
C HIS A 151 15.54 -9.53 -6.80
N PRO A 152 16.28 -9.81 -7.88
CA PRO A 152 16.52 -11.18 -8.31
C PRO A 152 17.24 -11.98 -7.21
N VAL A 153 16.76 -13.20 -6.93
CA VAL A 153 17.28 -14.05 -5.85
C VAL A 153 18.79 -14.30 -6.02
N ALA A 154 19.26 -14.44 -7.25
CA ALA A 154 20.67 -14.60 -7.57
C ALA A 154 21.59 -13.44 -7.11
N GLN A 155 21.03 -12.26 -6.84
CA GLN A 155 21.80 -11.08 -6.37
C GLN A 155 21.56 -10.75 -4.90
N PHE A 156 20.37 -11.04 -4.36
CA PHE A 156 19.97 -10.65 -3.00
C PHE A 156 19.96 -11.83 -2.01
N GLY A 157 19.83 -13.06 -2.49
CA GLY A 157 19.52 -14.23 -1.67
C GLY A 157 18.14 -14.12 -0.99
N CYS A 158 17.76 -15.15 -0.25
CA CYS A 158 16.50 -15.17 0.52
C CYS A 158 16.69 -14.54 1.90
N THR A 159 17.79 -14.88 2.56
CA THR A 159 18.14 -14.43 3.90
C THR A 159 18.37 -12.91 3.99
N GLY A 160 18.68 -12.25 2.86
CA GLY A 160 18.69 -10.79 2.73
C GLY A 160 17.42 -10.13 3.28
N CYS A 161 16.27 -10.74 2.98
CA CYS A 161 14.95 -10.26 3.36
C CYS A 161 14.34 -11.04 4.54
N HIS A 162 14.62 -12.34 4.63
CA HIS A 162 13.99 -13.24 5.60
C HIS A 162 14.82 -13.48 6.87
N GLU A 163 16.09 -13.07 6.90
CA GLU A 163 17.08 -13.51 7.90
C GLU A 163 17.19 -15.04 7.98
N GLY A 164 17.61 -15.60 9.12
CA GLY A 164 17.83 -17.03 9.28
C GLY A 164 19.21 -17.53 8.83
N GLN A 165 19.37 -18.85 8.81
CA GLN A 165 20.65 -19.52 8.56
C GLN A 165 20.76 -20.04 7.12
N GLY A 166 21.23 -19.18 6.22
CA GLY A 166 21.29 -19.47 4.78
C GLY A 166 22.27 -20.60 4.39
N THR A 167 23.24 -20.93 5.24
CA THR A 167 24.21 -22.01 5.00
C THR A 167 23.70 -23.39 5.37
N ALA A 168 22.61 -23.47 6.15
CA ALA A 168 22.10 -24.72 6.67
C ALA A 168 21.49 -25.59 5.56
N LEU A 169 21.75 -26.90 5.64
CA LEU A 169 21.18 -27.92 4.73
C LEU A 169 20.08 -28.76 5.41
N GLU A 170 19.79 -28.48 6.67
CA GLU A 170 18.75 -29.15 7.45
C GLU A 170 17.63 -28.17 7.79
N VAL A 171 16.38 -28.62 7.67
CA VAL A 171 15.18 -27.80 7.93
C VAL A 171 15.21 -27.21 9.35
N ALA A 172 15.63 -27.99 10.35
CA ALA A 172 15.70 -27.53 11.73
C ALA A 172 16.75 -26.42 11.92
N LEU A 173 17.93 -26.56 11.29
CA LEU A 173 19.01 -25.58 11.38
C LEU A 173 18.77 -24.35 10.51
N ALA A 174 17.98 -24.44 9.45
CA ALA A 174 17.63 -23.30 8.61
C ALA A 174 16.53 -22.43 9.24
N HIS A 175 15.50 -23.05 9.83
CA HIS A 175 14.26 -22.37 10.22
C HIS A 175 14.03 -22.25 11.72
N ARG A 176 14.49 -23.19 12.56
CA ARG A 176 14.11 -23.21 13.98
C ARG A 176 15.10 -22.38 14.81
N PRO A 177 14.65 -21.26 15.42
CA PRO A 177 15.54 -20.43 16.21
C PRO A 177 16.08 -21.21 17.41
N LYS A 178 17.41 -21.22 17.57
CA LYS A 178 18.05 -21.58 18.85
C LYS A 178 18.07 -20.36 19.75
N LYS A 179 18.07 -20.58 21.07
CA LYS A 179 18.03 -19.50 22.09
C LYS A 179 19.06 -18.40 21.83
N TYR A 180 20.22 -18.70 21.29
CA TYR A 180 21.30 -17.73 21.07
C TYR A 180 21.56 -17.40 19.59
N TRP A 181 20.58 -17.60 18.71
CA TRP A 181 20.70 -17.12 17.33
C TRP A 181 20.62 -15.60 17.29
N GLU A 182 21.66 -14.99 16.74
CA GLU A 182 21.72 -13.53 16.55
C GLU A 182 20.67 -13.06 15.53
N ARG A 183 20.46 -13.82 14.45
CA ARG A 183 19.54 -13.50 13.35
C ARG A 183 18.61 -14.67 13.02
N PRO A 184 17.56 -14.89 13.83
CA PRO A 184 16.59 -15.92 13.53
C PRO A 184 15.79 -15.59 12.27
N LEU A 185 15.21 -16.62 11.65
CA LEU A 185 14.30 -16.41 10.53
C LEU A 185 13.13 -15.53 10.98
N LEU A 186 12.88 -14.45 10.25
CA LEU A 186 11.81 -13.51 10.56
C LEU A 186 10.46 -14.16 10.34
N LYS A 187 9.51 -13.86 11.25
CA LYS A 187 8.09 -14.13 11.00
C LYS A 187 7.62 -13.35 9.78
N ALA A 188 6.61 -13.87 9.09
CA ALA A 188 6.14 -13.36 7.80
C ALA A 188 5.94 -11.83 7.79
N GLU A 189 5.28 -11.27 8.80
CA GLU A 189 5.06 -9.82 8.89
C GLU A 189 6.35 -9.01 9.07
N MET A 190 7.34 -9.56 9.79
CA MET A 190 8.59 -8.87 10.10
C MET A 190 9.58 -8.87 8.93
N THR A 191 9.40 -9.74 7.93
CA THR A 191 10.24 -9.73 6.71
C THR A 191 10.27 -8.35 6.06
N GLN A 192 9.14 -7.62 6.13
CA GLN A 192 8.99 -6.27 5.61
C GLN A 192 9.94 -5.27 6.30
N ALA A 193 10.34 -5.50 7.55
CA ALA A 193 11.27 -4.64 8.29
C ALA A 193 12.60 -4.45 7.54
N THR A 194 13.02 -5.46 6.77
CA THR A 194 14.28 -5.43 6.03
C THR A 194 14.25 -4.49 4.82
N CYS A 195 13.07 -4.09 4.34
CA CYS A 195 12.94 -3.14 3.22
C CYS A 195 13.69 -1.83 3.52
N LEU A 196 13.62 -1.31 4.76
CA LEU A 196 14.28 -0.06 5.15
C LEU A 196 15.81 -0.15 5.22
N ARG A 197 16.41 -1.35 5.16
CA ARG A 197 17.88 -1.48 5.03
C ARG A 197 18.37 -0.84 3.72
N CYS A 198 17.60 -1.02 2.65
CA CYS A 198 17.93 -0.57 1.30
C CYS A 198 17.07 0.63 0.83
N HIS A 199 15.81 0.71 1.26
CA HIS A 199 14.83 1.73 0.87
C HIS A 199 14.75 2.88 1.90
N ARG A 200 15.89 3.51 2.16
CA ARG A 200 15.96 4.60 3.16
C ARG A 200 15.13 5.80 2.71
N GLY A 201 14.34 6.36 3.64
CA GLY A 201 13.49 7.53 3.39
C GLY A 201 12.13 7.25 2.75
N GLN A 202 11.90 6.02 2.26
CA GLN A 202 10.61 5.59 1.72
C GLN A 202 9.62 5.30 2.85
N THR A 203 8.39 5.78 2.72
CA THR A 203 7.31 5.55 3.71
C THR A 203 6.22 4.60 3.21
N GLU A 204 6.17 4.31 1.90
CA GLU A 204 5.19 3.42 1.28
C GLU A 204 5.79 2.58 0.14
N TRP A 205 5.34 1.32 -0.01
CA TRP A 205 5.84 0.36 -1.02
C TRP A 205 4.76 -0.07 -2.00
N VAL A 206 4.01 0.90 -2.51
CA VAL A 206 2.95 0.67 -3.50
C VAL A 206 3.57 0.48 -4.88
N MET A 207 3.28 -0.64 -5.52
CA MET A 207 3.73 -0.95 -6.87
C MET A 207 2.58 -1.40 -7.76
N ALA A 208 2.66 -1.08 -9.06
CA ALA A 208 1.76 -1.65 -10.06
C ALA A 208 2.13 -3.12 -10.26
N VAL A 209 1.18 -4.01 -10.05
CA VAL A 209 1.35 -5.43 -10.36
C VAL A 209 0.75 -5.68 -11.74
N PRO A 210 1.48 -6.30 -12.67
CA PRO A 210 0.88 -6.77 -13.91
C PRO A 210 -0.26 -7.72 -13.55
N THR A 211 -1.49 -7.43 -13.95
CA THR A 211 -2.56 -8.42 -13.86
C THR A 211 -2.12 -9.65 -14.65
N PRO A 212 -2.23 -10.88 -14.10
CA PRO A 212 -2.05 -12.06 -14.93
C PRO A 212 -3.03 -11.93 -16.09
N ALA A 213 -2.53 -11.97 -17.32
CA ALA A 213 -3.37 -11.93 -18.50
C ALA A 213 -4.44 -13.01 -18.32
N ALA A 214 -5.71 -12.61 -18.23
CA ALA A 214 -6.80 -13.57 -18.36
C ALA A 214 -6.54 -14.34 -19.67
N PRO A 215 -6.80 -15.66 -19.73
CA PRO A 215 -6.70 -16.40 -20.97
C PRO A 215 -7.48 -15.64 -22.04
N ALA A 216 -6.85 -15.40 -23.19
CA ALA A 216 -7.42 -14.60 -24.25
C ALA A 216 -8.88 -15.04 -24.50
N PRO A 217 -9.88 -14.15 -24.44
CA PRO A 217 -11.22 -14.52 -24.85
C PRO A 217 -11.16 -14.99 -26.30
N ALA A 218 -11.90 -16.05 -26.62
CA ALA A 218 -12.09 -16.50 -27.99
C ALA A 218 -12.47 -15.29 -28.86
N ALA A 219 -11.84 -15.17 -30.04
CA ALA A 219 -11.98 -14.04 -30.93
C ALA A 219 -13.46 -13.61 -31.06
N PRO A 220 -13.81 -12.34 -30.80
CA PRO A 220 -15.18 -11.89 -30.94
C PRO A 220 -15.57 -11.92 -32.43
N ALA A 221 -16.80 -12.34 -32.70
CA ALA A 221 -17.38 -12.23 -34.03
C ALA A 221 -17.35 -10.76 -34.49
N ALA A 222 -16.93 -10.54 -35.73
CA ALA A 222 -16.84 -9.21 -36.33
C ALA A 222 -18.21 -8.50 -36.27
N GLY A 223 -18.31 -7.40 -35.52
CA GLY A 223 -19.53 -6.58 -35.52
C GLY A 223 -19.74 -5.65 -34.32
N GLU A 224 -19.11 -5.88 -33.17
CA GLU A 224 -19.32 -5.03 -32.00
C GLU A 224 -18.01 -4.39 -31.54
N ALA A 225 -17.87 -3.08 -31.78
CA ALA A 225 -16.87 -2.25 -31.14
C ALA A 225 -17.23 -2.05 -29.66
N GLN A 226 -17.05 -3.10 -28.86
CA GLN A 226 -16.98 -2.95 -27.41
C GLN A 226 -15.62 -2.37 -27.06
N ALA A 227 -15.65 -1.19 -26.46
CA ALA A 227 -14.50 -0.54 -25.86
C ALA A 227 -13.79 -1.53 -24.93
N ALA A 228 -12.57 -1.93 -25.28
CA ALA A 228 -11.71 -2.62 -24.36
C ALA A 228 -11.38 -1.63 -23.22
N GLU A 229 -12.08 -1.74 -22.09
CA GLU A 229 -11.63 -1.14 -20.85
C GLU A 229 -10.23 -1.68 -20.55
N VAL A 230 -9.22 -0.82 -20.70
CA VAL A 230 -7.88 -1.09 -20.15
C VAL A 230 -8.06 -1.13 -18.63
N GLN A 231 -8.15 -2.33 -18.07
CA GLN A 231 -8.14 -2.48 -16.61
C GLN A 231 -6.80 -1.93 -16.09
N PRO A 232 -6.79 -0.88 -15.25
CA PRO A 232 -5.55 -0.35 -14.71
C PRO A 232 -4.85 -1.43 -13.89
N ALA A 233 -3.53 -1.51 -14.01
CA ALA A 233 -2.71 -2.44 -13.21
C ALA A 233 -3.07 -2.30 -11.73
N ALA A 234 -3.40 -3.41 -11.07
CA ALA A 234 -3.75 -3.41 -9.66
C ALA A 234 -2.54 -2.93 -8.84
N LEU A 235 -2.72 -1.84 -8.09
CA LEU A 235 -1.69 -1.31 -7.21
C LEU A 235 -1.70 -2.09 -5.89
N VAL A 236 -0.58 -2.73 -5.55
CA VAL A 236 -0.42 -3.51 -4.32
C VAL A 236 0.64 -2.85 -3.45
N ASP A 237 0.34 -2.71 -2.16
CA ASP A 237 1.35 -2.35 -1.16
C ASP A 237 2.12 -3.61 -0.76
N LEU A 238 3.43 -3.61 -1.05
CA LEU A 238 4.31 -4.75 -0.79
C LEU A 238 4.80 -4.81 0.67
N ALA A 239 4.65 -3.73 1.44
CA ALA A 239 5.09 -3.67 2.84
C ALA A 239 4.05 -2.99 3.76
N PRO A 240 2.78 -3.44 3.78
CA PRO A 240 1.71 -2.75 4.48
C PRO A 240 1.87 -2.75 6.01
N ALA A 241 2.47 -3.79 6.60
CA ALA A 241 2.71 -3.82 8.05
C ALA A 241 3.79 -2.81 8.44
N LEU A 242 4.83 -2.67 7.61
CA LEU A 242 5.87 -1.66 7.81
C LEU A 242 5.33 -0.24 7.65
N SER A 243 4.59 0.06 6.56
CA SER A 243 3.97 1.38 6.35
C SER A 243 3.00 1.75 7.48
N ARG A 244 2.18 0.80 7.96
CA ARG A 244 1.33 1.03 9.14
C ARG A 244 2.14 1.24 10.42
N GLY A 245 3.27 0.55 10.58
CA GLY A 245 4.16 0.71 11.73
C GLY A 245 4.78 2.11 11.80
N ILE A 246 5.23 2.63 10.66
CA ILE A 246 5.71 4.02 10.52
C ILE A 246 4.60 5.00 10.93
N LEU A 247 3.41 4.83 10.35
CA LEU A 247 2.28 5.70 10.63
C LEU A 247 1.83 5.65 12.09
N LEU A 248 1.82 4.47 12.73
CA LEU A 248 1.51 4.33 14.15
C LEU A 248 2.53 5.06 15.02
N LEU A 249 3.83 4.91 14.74
CA LEU A 249 4.87 5.57 15.50
C LEU A 249 4.76 7.10 15.40
N GLU A 250 4.51 7.63 14.20
CA GLU A 250 4.25 9.06 13.95
C GLU A 250 2.98 9.54 14.67
N THR A 251 1.90 8.74 14.61
CA THR A 251 0.59 9.12 15.16
C THR A 251 0.57 9.10 16.69
N LEU A 252 1.27 8.13 17.31
CA LEU A 252 1.34 7.95 18.76
C LEU A 252 2.47 8.76 19.40
N GLY A 253 3.44 9.23 18.61
CA GLY A 253 4.53 10.09 19.09
C GLY A 253 5.51 9.38 20.01
N CYS A 254 5.86 8.12 19.73
CA CYS A 254 6.79 7.34 20.56
C CYS A 254 8.14 8.05 20.78
N PHE A 255 8.56 8.87 19.80
CA PHE A 255 9.76 9.71 19.85
C PHE A 255 9.71 10.82 20.92
N GLY A 256 8.54 11.12 21.50
CA GLY A 256 8.40 12.07 22.60
C GLY A 256 9.03 11.57 23.90
N CYS A 257 9.00 10.25 24.13
CA CYS A 257 9.65 9.63 25.29
C CYS A 257 10.95 8.90 24.91
N HIS A 258 11.02 8.33 23.71
CA HIS A 258 12.17 7.54 23.26
C HIS A 258 13.09 8.35 22.32
N ASN A 259 14.39 8.06 22.37
CA ASN A 259 15.28 8.42 21.27
C ASN A 259 15.06 7.47 20.10
N ILE A 260 14.80 8.01 18.91
CA ILE A 260 14.50 7.24 17.71
C ILE A 260 15.15 7.93 16.53
N ARG A 261 16.08 7.23 15.87
CA ARG A 261 16.78 7.72 14.67
C ARG A 261 15.79 8.23 13.62
N GLY A 262 15.96 9.48 13.19
CA GLY A 262 15.13 10.14 12.18
C GLY A 262 13.91 10.91 12.73
N TYR A 263 13.72 10.94 14.05
CA TYR A 263 12.65 11.67 14.73
C TYR A 263 13.17 12.62 15.82
N GLU A 264 14.45 12.98 15.77
CA GLU A 264 15.12 13.82 16.78
C GLU A 264 14.50 15.22 16.86
N THR A 265 14.02 15.74 15.72
CA THR A 265 13.41 17.07 15.58
C THR A 265 11.89 17.01 15.40
N ALA A 266 11.27 15.84 15.60
CA ALA A 266 9.83 15.68 15.42
C ALA A 266 9.04 16.51 16.44
N GLU A 267 7.99 17.18 15.98
CA GLU A 267 7.12 18.00 16.82
C GLU A 267 6.34 17.13 17.82
N LYS A 268 6.07 17.69 19.01
CA LYS A 268 5.23 17.06 20.02
C LYS A 268 3.83 16.76 19.48
N VAL A 269 3.35 15.51 19.65
CA VAL A 269 2.06 15.07 19.11
C VAL A 269 0.84 15.49 19.92
N GLY A 270 1.04 15.76 21.22
CA GLY A 270 0.00 16.19 22.14
C GLY A 270 -0.33 17.68 21.97
N PRO A 271 -1.56 18.09 22.33
CA PRO A 271 -1.90 19.50 22.38
C PRO A 271 -1.02 20.27 23.37
N ASP A 272 -0.76 21.53 23.03
CA ASP A 272 -0.20 22.51 23.95
C ASP A 272 -1.12 22.68 25.18
N LEU A 273 -0.56 22.53 26.38
CA LEU A 273 -1.27 22.64 27.65
C LEU A 273 -0.97 23.93 28.42
N THR A 274 -0.13 24.82 27.88
CA THR A 274 0.23 26.10 28.53
C THR A 274 -0.97 26.98 28.84
N ARG A 275 -2.09 26.81 28.14
CA ARG A 275 -3.36 27.56 28.31
C ARG A 275 -4.57 26.67 28.63
N ILE A 276 -4.33 25.48 29.19
CA ILE A 276 -5.40 24.49 29.37
C ILE A 276 -6.55 24.98 30.26
N GLY A 277 -6.27 25.81 31.27
CA GLY A 277 -7.27 26.36 32.18
C GLY A 277 -8.29 27.28 31.51
N ALA A 278 -7.96 27.88 30.36
CA ALA A 278 -8.93 28.64 29.57
C ALA A 278 -9.95 27.75 28.85
N LYS A 279 -9.58 26.50 28.56
CA LYS A 279 -10.30 25.60 27.66
C LYS A 279 -11.26 24.67 28.38
N VAL A 280 -10.80 24.01 29.44
CA VAL A 280 -11.48 22.84 30.00
C VAL A 280 -12.12 23.11 31.35
N GLN A 281 -13.14 22.35 31.68
CA GLN A 281 -13.65 22.28 33.06
C GLN A 281 -12.65 21.50 33.94
N PRO A 282 -12.35 21.94 35.18
CA PRO A 282 -11.38 21.25 36.04
C PRO A 282 -11.71 19.78 36.30
N ALA A 283 -12.98 19.48 36.61
CA ALA A 283 -13.44 18.10 36.84
C ALA A 283 -13.29 17.21 35.59
N TRP A 284 -13.49 17.77 34.39
CA TRP A 284 -13.25 17.04 33.14
C TRP A 284 -11.77 16.72 32.97
N LEU A 285 -10.87 17.65 33.31
CA LEU A 285 -9.43 17.46 33.17
C LEU A 285 -8.94 16.29 34.03
N VAL A 286 -9.41 16.18 35.27
CA VAL A 286 -9.10 15.04 36.16
C VAL A 286 -9.54 13.73 35.53
N ARG A 287 -10.81 13.63 35.09
CA ARG A 287 -11.33 12.41 34.45
C ARG A 287 -10.58 12.04 33.17
N TRP A 288 -10.21 13.03 32.37
CA TRP A 288 -9.45 12.82 31.13
C TRP A 288 -8.04 12.29 31.40
N ILE A 289 -7.34 12.83 32.40
CA ILE A 289 -5.99 12.36 32.79
C ILE A 289 -6.07 10.94 33.36
N GLN A 290 -7.09 10.66 34.16
CA GLN A 290 -7.28 9.35 34.78
C GLN A 290 -7.66 8.26 33.76
N LYS A 291 -8.62 8.55 32.87
CA LYS A 291 -9.25 7.56 31.99
C LYS A 291 -9.67 8.16 30.64
N PRO A 292 -8.71 8.49 29.76
CA PRO A 292 -9.01 9.21 28.52
C PRO A 292 -9.93 8.43 27.57
N GLU A 293 -9.86 7.10 27.55
CA GLU A 293 -10.72 6.27 26.71
C GLU A 293 -12.20 6.31 27.12
N GLY A 294 -12.49 6.67 28.37
CA GLY A 294 -13.87 6.82 28.84
C GLY A 294 -14.58 7.98 28.13
N TYR A 295 -13.81 8.95 27.64
CA TYR A 295 -14.29 10.06 26.82
C TYR A 295 -14.09 9.80 25.32
N LEU A 296 -12.94 9.25 24.89
CA LEU A 296 -12.61 8.95 23.49
C LEU A 296 -12.03 7.55 23.32
N PRO A 297 -12.81 6.55 22.88
CA PRO A 297 -12.36 5.16 22.76
C PRO A 297 -11.08 4.96 21.93
N HIS A 298 -10.90 5.72 20.85
CA HIS A 298 -9.73 5.65 19.95
C HIS A 298 -8.72 6.79 20.15
N THR A 299 -8.69 7.35 21.36
CA THR A 299 -7.75 8.42 21.75
C THR A 299 -6.30 8.06 21.46
N ARG A 300 -5.49 9.08 21.15
CA ARG A 300 -4.03 8.97 21.05
C ARG A 300 -3.34 9.07 22.41
N MET A 301 -3.98 9.69 23.41
CA MET A 301 -3.44 9.78 24.77
C MET A 301 -3.53 8.40 25.45
N PRO A 302 -2.39 7.81 25.87
CA PRO A 302 -2.40 6.49 26.47
C PRO A 302 -2.89 6.55 27.92
N SER A 303 -3.20 5.37 28.47
CA SER A 303 -3.52 5.20 29.89
C SER A 303 -2.24 5.07 30.70
N PHE A 304 -2.06 5.95 31.68
CA PHE A 304 -0.92 5.93 32.61
C PHE A 304 -1.19 5.12 33.88
N GLY A 305 -2.40 4.57 34.05
CA GLY A 305 -2.77 3.79 35.23
C GLY A 305 -2.85 4.62 36.52
N LEU A 306 -3.16 5.91 36.39
CA LEU A 306 -3.18 6.86 37.51
C LEU A 306 -4.43 6.67 38.37
N SER A 307 -4.26 6.76 39.69
CA SER A 307 -5.35 6.93 40.63
C SER A 307 -6.03 8.30 40.46
N GLU A 308 -7.23 8.46 41.02
CA GLU A 308 -7.93 9.75 41.01
C GLU A 308 -7.11 10.85 41.68
N LYS A 309 -6.45 10.55 42.81
CA LYS A 309 -5.58 11.51 43.52
C LYS A 309 -4.39 11.96 42.68
N GLU A 310 -3.72 11.04 41.99
CA GLU A 310 -2.61 11.38 41.09
C GLU A 310 -3.10 12.22 39.89
N ALA A 311 -4.26 11.87 39.33
CA ALA A 311 -4.85 12.66 38.24
C ALA A 311 -5.24 14.08 38.70
N THR A 312 -5.79 14.23 39.91
CA THR A 312 -6.08 15.51 40.54
C THR A 312 -4.82 16.33 40.77
N ALA A 313 -3.73 15.71 41.24
CA ALA A 313 -2.44 16.38 41.42
C ALA A 313 -1.88 16.94 40.11
N ILE A 314 -1.87 16.14 39.03
CA ILE A 314 -1.45 16.60 37.70
C ILE A 314 -2.35 17.74 37.20
N ALA A 315 -3.68 17.60 37.34
CA ALA A 315 -4.62 18.64 36.96
C ALA A 315 -4.39 19.95 37.73
N ALA A 316 -4.12 19.87 39.04
CA ALA A 316 -3.83 21.01 39.90
C ALA A 316 -2.61 21.79 39.38
N TYR A 317 -1.52 21.08 39.07
CA TYR A 317 -0.31 21.70 38.52
C TYR A 317 -0.58 22.41 37.19
N LEU A 318 -1.24 21.72 36.26
CA LEU A 318 -1.56 22.24 34.93
C LEU A 318 -2.46 23.49 34.99
N LEU A 319 -3.47 23.48 35.87
CA LEU A 319 -4.38 24.61 36.03
C LEU A 319 -3.69 25.80 36.71
N LYS A 320 -2.88 25.55 37.74
CA LYS A 320 -2.13 26.59 38.46
C LYS A 320 -1.16 27.35 37.55
N HIS A 321 -0.51 26.65 36.63
CA HIS A 321 0.47 27.22 35.70
C HIS A 321 -0.10 27.55 34.33
N SER A 322 -1.43 27.50 34.17
CA SER A 322 -2.09 27.88 32.92
C SER A 322 -2.03 29.39 32.72
N GLU A 323 -1.62 29.79 31.53
CA GLU A 323 -1.72 31.15 31.07
C GLU A 323 -3.19 31.56 30.80
N PRO A 324 -3.48 32.86 30.85
CA PRO A 324 -4.78 33.38 30.46
C PRO A 324 -5.08 33.12 28.98
N ALA A 325 -6.36 33.10 28.61
CA ALA A 325 -6.77 32.99 27.21
C ALA A 325 -6.25 34.20 26.40
N PRO A 326 -5.76 34.01 25.16
CA PRO A 326 -5.53 35.14 24.26
C PRO A 326 -6.86 35.84 23.95
N ARG A 327 -6.80 37.14 23.67
CA ARG A 327 -7.97 37.89 23.24
C ARG A 327 -8.36 37.45 21.83
N ALA A 328 -9.58 36.97 21.67
CA ALA A 328 -10.10 36.58 20.37
C ALA A 328 -10.54 37.81 19.55
N PRO A 329 -10.36 37.79 18.21
CA PRO A 329 -10.99 38.76 17.34
C PRO A 329 -12.50 38.48 17.24
N GLY A 330 -13.30 39.55 17.18
CA GLY A 330 -14.75 39.48 16.97
C GLY A 330 -15.58 39.45 18.26
N THR A 331 -16.90 39.37 18.09
CA THR A 331 -17.89 39.41 19.17
C THR A 331 -18.78 38.17 19.17
N TYR A 332 -18.78 37.43 20.28
CA TYR A 332 -19.67 36.28 20.47
C TYR A 332 -21.11 36.75 20.71
N SER A 333 -22.07 36.11 20.04
CA SER A 333 -23.50 36.35 20.21
C SER A 333 -24.22 35.12 20.77
N PRO A 334 -24.75 35.18 22.01
CA PRO A 334 -25.60 34.13 22.57
C PRO A 334 -26.90 33.90 21.77
N ALA A 335 -27.36 34.91 21.02
CA ALA A 335 -28.59 34.84 20.23
C ALA A 335 -28.42 34.06 18.91
N ALA A 336 -27.20 33.67 18.52
CA ALA A 336 -26.97 32.95 17.28
C ALA A 336 -27.63 31.54 17.30
N PRO A 337 -28.43 31.15 16.29
CA PRO A 337 -29.17 29.89 16.31
C PRO A 337 -28.26 28.65 16.22
N ALA A 338 -28.41 27.70 17.17
CA ALA A 338 -27.70 26.42 17.13
C ALA A 338 -28.04 25.56 15.90
N ALA A 339 -29.29 25.63 15.40
CA ALA A 339 -29.70 24.93 14.18
C ALA A 339 -28.84 25.34 12.97
N ARG A 340 -28.56 26.65 12.84
CA ARG A 340 -27.65 27.16 11.80
C ARG A 340 -26.22 26.65 11.99
N GLY A 341 -25.77 26.51 13.24
CA GLY A 341 -24.47 25.91 13.55
C GLY A 341 -24.35 24.47 13.05
N ARG A 342 -25.40 23.67 13.15
CA ARG A 342 -25.41 22.29 12.63
C ARG A 342 -25.23 22.24 11.11
N GLU A 343 -25.93 23.09 10.36
CA GLU A 343 -25.74 23.21 8.90
C GLU A 343 -24.33 23.66 8.54
N LEU A 344 -23.82 24.66 9.28
CA LEU A 344 -22.47 25.19 9.09
C LEU A 344 -21.40 24.14 9.37
N PHE A 345 -21.63 23.16 10.23
CA PHE A 345 -20.65 22.10 10.49
C PHE A 345 -20.30 21.32 9.22
N GLN A 346 -21.29 21.07 8.36
CA GLN A 346 -21.08 20.48 7.05
C GLN A 346 -20.52 21.47 6.04
N GLN A 347 -21.13 22.67 5.93
CA GLN A 347 -20.75 23.69 4.93
C GLN A 347 -19.35 24.26 5.18
N ALA A 348 -18.89 24.32 6.42
CA ALA A 348 -17.52 24.76 6.76
C ALA A 348 -16.49 23.64 6.60
N GLY A 349 -16.91 22.40 6.29
CA GLY A 349 -16.01 21.26 6.07
C GLY A 349 -15.52 20.58 7.35
N CYS A 350 -16.18 20.78 8.50
CA CYS A 350 -15.74 20.21 9.78
C CYS A 350 -15.65 18.67 9.75
N TYR A 351 -16.55 18.00 9.01
CA TYR A 351 -16.55 16.56 8.80
C TYR A 351 -15.30 16.00 8.11
N GLY A 352 -14.50 16.83 7.44
CA GLY A 352 -13.24 16.38 6.85
C GLY A 352 -12.22 15.94 7.91
N CYS A 353 -12.35 16.45 9.14
CA CYS A 353 -11.43 16.15 10.24
C CYS A 353 -12.13 15.64 11.50
N HIS A 354 -13.27 16.25 11.87
CA HIS A 354 -14.00 15.96 13.09
C HIS A 354 -15.16 15.00 12.86
N GLN A 355 -15.29 14.02 13.75
CA GLN A 355 -16.43 13.12 13.79
C GLN A 355 -17.47 13.59 14.82
N LEU A 356 -18.73 13.22 14.58
CA LEU A 356 -19.86 13.35 15.50
C LEU A 356 -20.49 11.96 15.72
N ARG A 357 -19.72 11.07 16.36
CA ARG A 357 -20.11 9.66 16.53
C ARG A 357 -21.44 9.50 17.24
N GLY A 358 -22.24 8.55 16.77
CA GLY A 358 -23.58 8.28 17.28
C GLY A 358 -24.64 9.37 17.04
N LEU A 359 -24.29 10.51 16.42
CA LEU A 359 -25.23 11.61 16.14
C LEU A 359 -25.57 11.72 14.66
N ASP A 360 -24.55 11.64 13.79
CA ASP A 360 -24.70 11.75 12.35
C ASP A 360 -23.97 10.56 11.71
N GLY A 361 -24.70 9.72 10.98
CA GLY A 361 -24.27 8.41 10.46
C GLY A 361 -22.77 8.31 10.13
N GLU A 362 -22.11 7.30 10.68
CA GLU A 362 -20.65 7.16 10.59
C GLU A 362 -20.25 6.58 9.22
N ALA A 363 -19.51 7.35 8.44
CA ALA A 363 -18.79 6.80 7.28
C ALA A 363 -17.56 6.05 7.79
N LYS A 364 -17.31 4.84 7.29
CA LYS A 364 -16.03 4.13 7.53
C LYS A 364 -14.92 4.96 6.90
N PRO A 365 -14.00 5.56 7.70
CA PRO A 365 -13.03 6.48 7.14
C PRO A 365 -11.98 5.70 6.32
N SER A 366 -11.59 6.24 5.17
CA SER A 366 -10.52 5.73 4.30
C SER A 366 -9.20 6.49 4.47
N THR A 367 -9.15 7.47 5.38
CA THR A 367 -7.94 8.24 5.73
C THR A 367 -6.79 7.36 6.22
N PHE A 368 -5.58 7.93 6.22
CA PHE A 368 -4.40 7.31 6.82
C PHE A 368 -4.65 6.92 8.29
N SER A 369 -5.23 7.81 9.09
CA SER A 369 -5.50 7.53 10.50
C SER A 369 -6.49 6.36 10.70
N ALA A 370 -7.39 6.12 9.75
CA ALA A 370 -8.26 4.95 9.75
C ALA A 370 -7.50 3.63 9.52
N GLN A 371 -6.44 3.64 8.70
CA GLN A 371 -5.57 2.47 8.51
C GLN A 371 -4.94 1.98 9.81
N VAL A 372 -4.77 2.90 10.78
CA VAL A 372 -4.20 2.62 12.09
C VAL A 372 -5.22 2.75 13.22
N GLN A 373 -6.52 2.88 12.90
CA GLN A 373 -7.62 2.96 13.87
C GLN A 373 -7.41 4.02 14.97
N ARG A 374 -6.99 5.24 14.58
CA ARG A 374 -6.83 6.38 15.48
C ARG A 374 -7.57 7.60 14.95
N ASP A 375 -7.98 8.46 15.88
CA ASP A 375 -8.64 9.71 15.53
C ASP A 375 -7.63 10.78 15.12
N PHE A 376 -7.82 11.33 13.90
CA PHE A 376 -7.02 12.47 13.43
C PHE A 376 -7.33 13.71 14.27
N ALA A 377 -8.58 14.17 14.27
CA ALA A 377 -9.04 15.27 15.11
C ALA A 377 -9.94 14.74 16.25
N PRO A 378 -10.11 15.51 17.35
CA PRO A 378 -11.01 15.12 18.42
C PRO A 378 -12.43 14.87 17.93
N ASP A 379 -13.05 13.80 18.41
CA ASP A 379 -14.50 13.61 18.32
C ASP A 379 -15.20 14.73 19.10
N LEU A 380 -16.21 15.33 18.47
CA LEU A 380 -16.94 16.47 19.02
C LEU A 380 -18.33 16.09 19.53
N SER A 381 -18.73 14.81 19.47
CA SER A 381 -20.05 14.34 19.91
C SER A 381 -20.37 14.62 21.38
N GLN A 382 -19.35 14.86 22.20
CA GLN A 382 -19.48 15.18 23.63
C GLN A 382 -18.68 16.43 24.05
N VAL A 383 -18.39 17.35 23.13
CA VAL A 383 -17.50 18.49 23.40
C VAL A 383 -17.99 19.41 24.52
N ALA A 384 -19.31 19.51 24.76
CA ALA A 384 -19.87 20.35 25.81
C ALA A 384 -19.46 19.90 27.23
N THR A 385 -19.16 18.61 27.42
CA THR A 385 -18.69 18.06 28.71
C THR A 385 -17.27 18.50 29.06
N LYS A 386 -16.50 18.87 28.02
CA LYS A 386 -15.10 19.25 28.10
C LYS A 386 -14.91 20.75 28.33
N VAL A 387 -15.55 21.57 27.50
CA VAL A 387 -15.22 22.98 27.40
C VAL A 387 -15.78 23.80 28.56
N SER A 388 -15.05 24.83 29.00
CA SER A 388 -15.45 25.74 30.09
C SER A 388 -16.66 26.61 29.73
N GLY A 389 -16.78 27.07 28.48
CA GLY A 389 -17.84 27.98 28.04
C GLY A 389 -17.85 28.29 26.54
N PRO A 390 -18.88 29.00 26.05
CA PRO A 390 -18.98 29.43 24.65
C PRO A 390 -17.83 30.34 24.21
N GLY A 391 -17.33 31.20 25.11
CA GLY A 391 -16.27 32.15 24.78
C GLY A 391 -15.01 31.48 24.26
N TRP A 392 -14.60 30.35 24.85
CA TRP A 392 -13.45 29.58 24.38
C TRP A 392 -13.71 28.95 23.00
N LEU A 393 -14.88 28.33 22.80
CA LEU A 393 -15.23 27.72 21.52
C LEU A 393 -15.26 28.75 20.39
N PHE A 394 -15.93 29.88 20.62
CA PHE A 394 -15.96 30.99 19.68
C PHE A 394 -14.54 31.46 19.34
N ALA A 395 -13.72 31.72 20.36
CA ALA A 395 -12.35 32.18 20.20
C ALA A 395 -11.49 31.20 19.39
N TRP A 396 -11.59 29.91 19.70
CA TRP A 396 -10.87 28.84 19.00
C TRP A 396 -11.33 28.68 17.55
N LEU A 397 -12.62 28.83 17.26
CA LEU A 397 -13.16 28.79 15.89
C LEU A 397 -12.73 30.00 15.05
N LYS A 398 -12.54 31.17 15.69
CA LYS A 398 -12.09 32.40 15.03
C LYS A 398 -10.59 32.40 14.74
N ASP A 399 -9.78 32.02 15.73
CA ASP A 399 -8.32 32.01 15.62
C ASP A 399 -7.70 30.89 16.49
N PRO A 400 -7.63 29.65 15.96
CA PRO A 400 -7.04 28.53 16.70
C PRO A 400 -5.52 28.70 16.90
N LYS A 401 -4.85 29.48 16.05
CA LYS A 401 -3.40 29.72 16.15
C LYS A 401 -3.04 30.59 17.34
N ALA A 402 -3.89 31.55 17.70
CA ALA A 402 -3.70 32.34 18.91
C ALA A 402 -3.58 31.48 20.18
N PHE A 403 -4.26 30.33 20.21
CA PHE A 403 -4.20 29.38 21.32
C PHE A 403 -3.09 28.34 21.16
N ARG A 404 -2.85 27.87 19.93
CA ARG A 404 -1.80 26.89 19.63
C ARG A 404 -1.16 27.22 18.29
N PRO A 405 0.04 27.83 18.26
CA PRO A 405 0.71 28.23 17.02
C PRO A 405 0.92 27.09 16.02
N THR A 406 1.21 25.88 16.51
CA THR A 406 1.47 24.67 15.72
C THR A 406 0.21 23.84 15.40
N THR A 407 -0.99 24.39 15.61
CA THR A 407 -2.23 23.65 15.40
C THR A 407 -2.46 23.25 13.94
N PRO A 408 -2.72 21.98 13.60
CA PRO A 408 -3.21 21.62 12.26
C PRO A 408 -4.63 22.11 11.97
N MET A 409 -5.38 22.61 12.96
CA MET A 409 -6.72 23.15 12.70
C MET A 409 -6.62 24.44 11.88
N PRO A 410 -7.16 24.46 10.65
CA PRO A 410 -7.06 25.61 9.77
C PRO A 410 -8.04 26.71 10.16
N SER A 411 -7.84 27.91 9.60
CA SER A 411 -8.87 28.94 9.61
C SER A 411 -9.95 28.62 8.57
N LEU A 412 -11.20 28.56 9.01
CA LEU A 412 -12.37 28.38 8.16
C LEU A 412 -12.98 29.71 7.69
N ARG A 413 -12.33 30.84 8.02
CA ARG A 413 -12.73 32.21 7.66
C ARG A 413 -14.20 32.50 8.05
N LEU A 414 -14.56 32.09 9.26
CA LEU A 414 -15.92 32.23 9.79
C LEU A 414 -16.22 33.68 10.19
N SER A 415 -17.41 34.16 9.84
CA SER A 415 -17.95 35.40 10.41
C SER A 415 -18.26 35.23 11.90
N ASP A 416 -18.47 36.33 12.62
CA ASP A 416 -18.80 36.30 14.04
C ASP A 416 -20.14 35.58 14.30
N ALA A 417 -21.11 35.77 13.40
CA ALA A 417 -22.39 35.07 13.46
C ALA A 417 -22.23 33.56 13.20
N GLU A 418 -21.41 33.18 12.20
CA GLU A 418 -21.13 31.77 11.89
C GLU A 418 -20.41 31.06 13.03
N ALA A 419 -19.36 31.67 13.57
CA ALA A 419 -18.59 31.13 14.70
C ALA A 419 -19.44 31.03 15.96
N SER A 420 -20.32 32.01 16.22
CA SER A 420 -21.26 31.98 17.35
C SER A 420 -22.29 30.85 17.19
N ALA A 421 -22.89 30.70 16.01
CA ALA A 421 -23.86 29.63 15.74
C ALA A 421 -23.22 28.24 15.88
N LEU A 422 -22.00 28.05 15.36
CA LEU A 422 -21.23 26.81 15.53
C LEU A 422 -20.90 26.54 17.00
N ALA A 423 -20.43 27.55 17.76
CA ALA A 423 -20.15 27.39 19.17
C ALA A 423 -21.42 26.97 19.96
N ASN A 424 -22.56 27.59 19.66
CA ASN A 424 -23.84 27.27 20.28
C ASN A 424 -24.30 25.84 19.94
N PHE A 425 -24.16 25.42 18.68
CA PHE A 425 -24.42 24.04 18.28
C PHE A 425 -23.53 23.05 19.05
N LEU A 426 -22.22 23.28 19.09
CA LEU A 426 -21.28 22.39 19.78
C LEU A 426 -21.56 22.30 21.28
N LEU A 427 -22.07 23.36 21.91
CA LEU A 427 -22.48 23.34 23.31
C LEU A 427 -23.75 22.52 23.58
N THR A 428 -24.52 22.16 22.55
CA THR A 428 -25.63 21.19 22.69
C THR A 428 -25.14 19.74 22.73
N LEU A 429 -23.88 19.48 22.39
CA LEU A 429 -23.33 18.13 22.23
C LEU A 429 -22.70 17.62 23.52
N GLY A 430 -23.47 16.84 24.27
CA GLY A 430 -23.08 16.26 25.56
C GLY A 430 -23.59 17.05 26.77
N LYS A 431 -23.63 16.40 27.94
CA LYS A 431 -24.15 17.00 29.17
C LYS A 431 -23.02 17.37 30.12
N ARG A 432 -22.99 18.65 30.55
CA ARG A 432 -22.03 19.11 31.56
C ARG A 432 -22.34 18.46 32.91
N GLU A 433 -21.29 17.98 33.55
CA GLU A 433 -21.36 17.44 34.90
C GLU A 433 -20.99 18.53 35.92
N PRO A 434 -21.61 18.52 37.11
CA PRO A 434 -21.23 19.44 38.17
C PRO A 434 -19.81 19.16 38.67
N ILE A 435 -19.13 20.20 39.14
CA ILE A 435 -17.83 20.07 39.80
C ILE A 435 -18.08 19.38 41.16
N PRO A 436 -17.38 18.27 41.47
CA PRO A 436 -17.50 17.61 42.76
C PRO A 436 -17.21 18.56 43.94
N PRO A 437 -17.96 18.47 45.06
CA PRO A 437 -17.67 19.25 46.25
C PRO A 437 -16.24 19.03 46.74
N GLY A 438 -15.54 20.10 47.11
CA GLY A 438 -14.16 20.03 47.64
C GLY A 438 -13.05 19.98 46.59
N LEU A 439 -13.33 19.57 45.34
CA LEU A 439 -12.31 19.46 44.28
C LEU A 439 -11.57 20.78 44.04
N GLN A 440 -12.28 21.92 44.06
CA GLN A 440 -11.67 23.22 43.83
C GLN A 440 -10.63 23.58 44.91
N ALA A 441 -10.89 23.21 46.17
CA ALA A 441 -9.96 23.43 47.27
C ALA A 441 -8.74 22.50 47.16
N GLU A 442 -8.96 21.25 46.76
CA GLU A 442 -7.89 20.28 46.53
C GLU A 442 -6.96 20.70 45.38
N LEU A 443 -7.53 21.18 44.26
CA LEU A 443 -6.76 21.71 43.12
C LEU A 443 -5.96 22.97 43.47
N ALA A 444 -6.32 23.68 44.53
CA ALA A 444 -5.61 24.86 45.01
C ALA A 444 -4.53 24.53 46.06
N ASN A 445 -4.47 23.29 46.55
CA ASN A 445 -3.54 22.89 47.59
C ASN A 445 -2.08 22.84 47.05
N PRO A 446 -1.13 23.60 47.65
CA PRO A 446 0.27 23.62 47.23
C PRO A 446 0.95 22.23 47.23
N GLU A 447 0.64 21.36 48.18
CA GLU A 447 1.23 20.01 48.26
C GLU A 447 0.76 19.13 47.09
N VAL A 448 -0.52 19.23 46.74
CA VAL A 448 -1.12 18.52 45.60
C VAL A 448 -0.54 19.03 44.27
N ILE A 449 -0.29 20.34 44.16
CA ILE A 449 0.36 20.95 42.99
C ILE A 449 1.79 20.44 42.81
N GLU A 450 2.58 20.38 43.90
CA GLU A 450 3.96 19.91 43.83
C GLU A 450 4.03 18.40 43.52
N GLU A 451 3.13 17.60 44.08
CA GLU A 451 3.00 16.18 43.70
C GLU A 451 2.66 16.03 42.21
N GLY A 452 1.78 16.90 41.68
CA GLY A 452 1.48 16.98 40.26
C GLY A 452 2.71 17.23 39.40
N ARG A 453 3.58 18.16 39.82
CA ARG A 453 4.86 18.44 39.16
C ARG A 453 5.74 17.18 39.13
N ARG A 454 5.88 16.49 40.27
CA ARG A 454 6.69 15.27 40.39
C ARG A 454 6.17 14.16 39.47
N LEU A 455 4.84 13.97 39.42
CA LEU A 455 4.21 12.97 38.56
C LEU A 455 4.38 13.28 37.07
N ILE A 456 4.24 14.53 36.64
CA ILE A 456 4.50 14.96 35.26
C ILE A 456 5.93 14.62 34.85
N GLY A 457 6.90 14.91 35.73
CA GLY A 457 8.31 14.56 35.53
C GLY A 457 8.52 13.05 35.39
N LYS A 458 7.98 12.28 36.34
CA LYS A 458 8.12 10.82 36.37
C LYS A 458 7.46 10.12 35.17
N ARG A 459 6.28 10.58 34.75
CA ARG A 459 5.48 9.97 33.67
C ARG A 459 5.83 10.54 32.29
N GLY A 460 6.66 11.58 32.21
CA GLY A 460 7.14 12.14 30.95
C GLY A 460 6.05 12.82 30.12
N CYS A 461 5.02 13.41 30.74
CA CYS A 461 3.89 14.01 30.00
C CYS A 461 4.37 15.11 29.04
N PHE A 462 5.47 15.79 29.38
CA PHE A 462 6.12 16.82 28.57
C PHE A 462 6.73 16.31 27.25
N GLY A 463 6.94 14.99 27.11
CA GLY A 463 7.41 14.38 25.87
C GLY A 463 6.35 14.47 24.76
N CYS A 464 5.08 14.47 25.13
CA CYS A 464 3.96 14.64 24.21
C CYS A 464 3.36 16.05 24.26
N HIS A 465 3.44 16.75 25.40
CA HIS A 465 2.75 18.02 25.61
C HIS A 465 3.71 19.19 25.84
N GLU A 466 3.30 20.38 25.43
CA GLU A 466 3.95 21.60 25.91
C GLU A 466 3.39 21.97 27.28
N ILE A 467 4.26 22.05 28.29
CA ILE A 467 3.88 22.22 29.70
C ILE A 467 4.84 23.22 30.34
N ARG A 468 4.28 24.28 30.94
CA ARG A 468 5.06 25.27 31.68
C ARG A 468 5.87 24.63 32.80
N GLY A 469 7.17 24.95 32.86
CA GLY A 469 8.12 24.39 33.82
C GLY A 469 8.85 23.12 33.35
N PHE A 470 8.51 22.59 32.17
CA PHE A 470 9.11 21.38 31.59
C PHE A 470 9.70 21.60 30.18
N GLU A 471 9.85 22.85 29.75
CA GLU A 471 10.33 23.20 28.40
C GLU A 471 11.72 22.64 28.09
N LYS A 472 12.53 22.37 29.11
CA LYS A 472 13.90 21.84 29.00
C LYS A 472 14.04 20.39 29.50
N ALA A 473 12.93 19.71 29.79
CA ALA A 473 12.97 18.37 30.32
C ALA A 473 13.45 17.36 29.28
N GLU A 474 14.31 16.43 29.69
CA GLU A 474 14.87 15.39 28.82
C GLU A 474 13.94 14.18 28.70
N LYS A 475 14.12 13.43 27.61
CA LYS A 475 13.39 12.19 27.36
C LYS A 475 13.64 11.16 28.45
N ILE A 476 12.57 10.48 28.86
CA ILE A 476 12.58 9.57 30.03
C ILE A 476 12.76 8.09 29.65
N ALA A 477 12.65 7.73 28.37
CA ALA A 477 12.61 6.33 27.93
C ALA A 477 13.88 5.92 27.16
N PRO A 478 14.18 4.60 27.08
CA PRO A 478 15.37 4.10 26.41
C PRO A 478 15.45 4.47 24.93
N ASP A 479 16.67 4.48 24.39
CA ASP A 479 16.91 4.64 22.96
C ASP A 479 16.45 3.40 22.17
N LEU A 480 15.67 3.62 21.11
CA LEU A 480 15.15 2.59 20.22
C LEU A 480 15.86 2.52 18.86
N SER A 481 16.83 3.40 18.60
CA SER A 481 17.51 3.56 17.31
C SER A 481 18.28 2.32 16.85
N ASN A 482 18.65 1.44 17.78
CA ASN A 482 19.30 0.15 17.53
C ASN A 482 18.54 -1.03 18.18
N PHE A 483 17.25 -0.87 18.45
CA PHE A 483 16.51 -1.84 19.27
C PHE A 483 16.40 -3.22 18.61
N ALA A 484 16.43 -3.30 17.27
CA ALA A 484 16.34 -4.56 16.53
C ALA A 484 17.49 -5.53 16.81
N ASN A 485 18.64 -5.00 17.24
CA ASN A 485 19.87 -5.76 17.50
C ASN A 485 20.06 -6.12 18.97
N LYS A 486 19.12 -5.76 19.86
CA LYS A 486 19.17 -6.12 21.27
C LYS A 486 19.17 -7.64 21.43
N ARG A 487 20.22 -8.17 22.06
CA ARG A 487 20.36 -9.59 22.37
C ARG A 487 19.41 -9.96 23.51
N LEU A 488 19.00 -11.23 23.59
CA LEU A 488 18.07 -11.68 24.64
C LEU A 488 18.54 -11.36 26.05
N LEU A 489 19.85 -11.43 26.32
CA LEU A 489 20.44 -11.11 27.62
C LEU A 489 20.36 -9.62 27.98
N GLU A 490 20.12 -8.75 27.00
CA GLU A 490 19.90 -7.31 27.22
C GLU A 490 18.42 -6.97 27.47
N LEU A 491 17.52 -7.94 27.36
CA LEU A 491 16.08 -7.76 27.56
C LEU A 491 15.69 -8.19 28.97
N PHE A 492 15.07 -7.28 29.71
CA PHE A 492 14.63 -7.52 31.08
C PHE A 492 13.21 -8.10 31.13
N PHE A 493 13.10 -9.42 31.36
CA PHE A 493 11.80 -10.12 31.43
C PHE A 493 11.13 -10.08 32.82
N GLY A 494 11.75 -9.47 33.82
CA GLY A 494 11.18 -9.32 35.17
C GLY A 494 10.63 -10.64 35.73
N ASP A 495 9.44 -10.57 36.33
CA ASP A 495 8.75 -11.73 36.93
C ASP A 495 7.86 -12.48 35.92
N ALA A 496 7.91 -12.14 34.63
CA ALA A 496 7.03 -12.69 33.60
C ALA A 496 7.46 -14.08 33.09
N THR A 497 7.55 -15.06 34.00
CA THR A 497 8.01 -16.43 33.71
C THR A 497 7.15 -17.21 32.70
N HIS A 498 5.92 -16.75 32.45
CA HIS A 498 5.00 -17.31 31.47
C HIS A 498 5.21 -16.79 30.04
N VAL A 499 6.02 -15.74 29.86
CA VAL A 499 6.38 -15.21 28.55
C VAL A 499 7.63 -15.93 28.05
N ARG A 500 7.60 -16.44 26.82
CA ARG A 500 8.80 -17.06 26.24
C ARG A 500 9.89 -16.00 26.04
N GLU A 501 11.12 -16.35 26.38
CA GLU A 501 12.29 -15.48 26.26
C GLU A 501 12.73 -15.33 24.78
N THR A 502 12.00 -14.53 24.03
CA THR A 502 12.32 -14.17 22.64
C THR A 502 12.20 -12.65 22.45
N TRP A 503 12.92 -12.07 21.48
CA TRP A 503 12.79 -10.64 21.16
C TRP A 503 11.36 -10.33 20.68
N GLU A 504 10.77 -11.29 19.95
CA GLU A 504 9.42 -11.22 19.43
C GLU A 504 8.41 -11.12 20.56
N ASP A 505 8.44 -12.04 21.51
CA ASP A 505 7.46 -12.04 22.61
C ASP A 505 7.73 -10.88 23.57
N TYR A 506 9.00 -10.51 23.79
CA TYR A 506 9.37 -9.32 24.56
C TYR A 506 8.68 -8.07 24.02
N THR A 507 8.86 -7.78 22.74
CA THR A 507 8.31 -6.58 22.11
C THR A 507 6.80 -6.61 21.98
N PHE A 508 6.21 -7.79 21.77
CA PHE A 508 4.76 -7.96 21.73
C PHE A 508 4.14 -7.57 23.06
N TRP A 509 4.60 -8.18 24.14
CA TRP A 509 4.05 -7.94 25.47
C TRP A 509 4.40 -6.56 25.99
N LYS A 510 5.60 -6.02 25.71
CA LYS A 510 5.95 -4.65 26.10
C LYS A 510 5.03 -3.59 25.48
N LEU A 511 4.57 -3.80 24.25
CA LEU A 511 3.62 -2.90 23.58
C LEU A 511 2.16 -3.16 23.99
N LYS A 512 1.81 -4.42 24.29
CA LYS A 512 0.44 -4.83 24.65
C LYS A 512 0.08 -4.53 26.10
N GLN A 513 1.00 -4.85 27.01
CA GLN A 513 0.90 -4.74 28.47
C GLN A 513 2.25 -4.26 29.02
N PRO A 514 2.53 -2.95 29.00
CA PRO A 514 3.88 -2.43 29.28
C PRO A 514 4.42 -2.68 30.68
N ASP A 515 3.54 -2.99 31.64
CA ASP A 515 3.80 -3.29 33.04
C ASP A 515 4.05 -4.78 33.33
N ILE A 516 3.90 -5.66 32.34
CA ILE A 516 4.08 -7.11 32.50
C ILE A 516 5.45 -7.53 33.05
N TYR A 517 6.49 -6.73 32.79
CA TYR A 517 7.87 -6.97 33.24
C TYR A 517 8.22 -6.19 34.52
N ALA A 518 7.24 -5.62 35.21
CA ALA A 518 7.48 -5.01 36.51
C ALA A 518 7.89 -6.08 37.54
N THR A 519 8.67 -5.67 38.53
CA THR A 519 8.98 -6.46 39.73
C THR A 519 8.68 -5.62 40.96
N GLU A 520 8.77 -6.22 42.15
CA GLU A 520 8.63 -5.47 43.42
C GLU A 520 9.57 -4.26 43.51
N ARG A 521 10.76 -4.32 42.87
CA ARG A 521 11.78 -3.27 42.92
C ARG A 521 11.89 -2.42 41.66
N ILE A 522 11.42 -2.93 40.52
CA ILE A 522 11.58 -2.28 39.22
C ILE A 522 10.19 -1.99 38.63
N GLU A 523 9.75 -0.74 38.79
CA GLU A 523 8.53 -0.24 38.15
C GLU A 523 8.73 -0.08 36.64
N GLN A 524 7.67 -0.35 35.87
CA GLN A 524 7.61 -0.03 34.45
C GLN A 524 6.73 1.20 34.23
N ILE A 525 7.30 2.26 33.64
CA ILE A 525 6.63 3.56 33.51
C ILE A 525 6.04 3.83 32.12
N MET A 526 6.22 2.91 31.17
CA MET A 526 5.66 3.04 29.83
C MET A 526 4.13 2.96 29.89
N PRO A 527 3.39 3.93 29.33
CA PRO A 527 1.93 3.92 29.43
C PRO A 527 1.30 2.95 28.42
N ASN A 528 0.08 2.53 28.71
CA ASN A 528 -0.66 1.60 27.87
C ASN A 528 -1.46 2.32 26.78
N PHE A 529 -1.03 2.16 25.52
CA PHE A 529 -1.67 2.73 24.33
C PHE A 529 -2.90 1.94 23.84
N ARG A 530 -3.20 0.79 24.46
CA ARG A 530 -4.31 -0.11 24.14
C ARG A 530 -4.31 -0.56 22.69
N LEU A 531 -3.14 -1.04 22.25
CA LEU A 531 -2.93 -1.47 20.89
C LEU A 531 -3.66 -2.80 20.64
N SER A 532 -4.34 -2.88 19.50
CA SER A 532 -4.79 -4.15 18.91
C SER A 532 -3.59 -4.98 18.47
N ASP A 533 -3.80 -6.28 18.30
CA ASP A 533 -2.70 -7.19 17.94
C ASP A 533 -2.10 -6.83 16.58
N GLU A 534 -2.92 -6.35 15.64
CA GLU A 534 -2.45 -5.87 14.34
C GLU A 534 -1.61 -4.59 14.44
N GLN A 535 -1.98 -3.66 15.33
CA GLN A 535 -1.17 -2.46 15.59
C GLN A 535 0.16 -2.85 16.26
N VAL A 536 0.16 -3.80 17.20
CA VAL A 536 1.37 -4.31 17.83
C VAL A 536 2.28 -4.98 16.79
N LYS A 537 1.74 -5.83 15.91
CA LYS A 537 2.50 -6.46 14.81
C LYS A 537 3.12 -5.43 13.87
N ALA A 538 2.37 -4.41 13.47
CA ALA A 538 2.86 -3.33 12.59
C ALA A 538 3.99 -2.53 13.27
N LEU A 539 3.80 -2.08 14.52
CA LEU A 539 4.83 -1.37 15.26
C LEU A 539 6.09 -2.23 15.47
N ARG A 540 5.94 -3.52 15.78
CA ARG A 540 7.07 -4.43 15.93
C ARG A 540 7.84 -4.63 14.63
N THR A 541 7.13 -4.73 13.52
CA THR A 541 7.74 -4.79 12.19
C THR A 541 8.60 -3.55 11.96
N TYR A 542 8.10 -2.37 12.29
CA TYR A 542 8.91 -1.15 12.19
C TYR A 542 10.04 -1.11 13.21
N LEU A 543 9.83 -1.52 14.46
CA LEU A 543 10.89 -1.60 15.47
C LEU A 543 12.03 -2.53 15.04
N LYS A 544 11.70 -3.66 14.40
CA LYS A 544 12.67 -4.61 13.86
C LYS A 544 13.50 -4.03 12.71
N SER A 545 13.08 -2.91 12.11
CA SER A 545 13.86 -2.20 11.09
C SER A 545 14.95 -1.29 11.68
N PHE A 546 14.89 -0.96 12.97
CA PHE A 546 15.91 -0.17 13.66
C PHE A 546 17.13 -1.02 14.04
N SER A 547 17.78 -1.61 13.03
CA SER A 547 19.11 -2.19 13.16
C SER A 547 20.14 -1.09 12.90
N ALA A 548 21.10 -0.89 13.81
CA ALA A 548 22.25 0.00 13.59
C ALA A 548 23.33 -0.65 12.70
N GLU A 549 22.96 -1.63 11.87
CA GLU A 549 23.90 -2.19 10.90
C GLU A 549 24.38 -1.09 9.94
N PRO A 550 25.66 -1.17 9.51
CA PRO A 550 26.15 -0.35 8.42
C PRO A 550 25.24 -0.45 7.20
N ALA A 551 25.20 0.63 6.42
CA ALA A 551 24.45 0.60 5.17
C ALA A 551 24.96 -0.54 4.27
N PRO A 552 24.06 -1.32 3.64
CA PRO A 552 24.49 -2.22 2.59
C PRO A 552 25.26 -1.44 1.52
N HIS A 553 26.17 -2.12 0.83
CA HIS A 553 26.96 -1.54 -0.26
C HIS A 553 26.05 -0.79 -1.22
N ARG A 554 26.51 0.35 -1.74
CA ARG A 554 25.70 1.32 -2.52
C ARG A 554 24.89 0.67 -3.66
N ARG A 555 25.36 -0.44 -4.23
CA ARG A 555 24.65 -1.20 -5.27
C ARG A 555 23.28 -1.74 -4.86
N PHE A 556 23.04 -1.96 -3.56
CA PHE A 556 21.75 -2.41 -3.03
C PHE A 556 20.87 -1.25 -2.55
N LEU A 557 21.44 -0.06 -2.38
CA LEU A 557 20.68 1.08 -1.89
C LEU A 557 19.79 1.64 -3.00
N ARG A 558 18.50 1.80 -2.68
CA ARG A 558 17.58 2.56 -3.52
C ARG A 558 17.84 4.04 -3.29
N THR A 559 18.44 4.71 -4.28
CA THR A 559 18.50 6.17 -4.30
C THR A 559 17.19 6.71 -4.90
N LEU A 560 16.44 7.46 -4.09
CA LEU A 560 15.27 8.19 -4.57
C LEU A 560 15.72 9.37 -5.43
N THR A 561 15.07 9.55 -6.58
CA THR A 561 15.17 10.77 -7.39
C THR A 561 14.64 11.98 -6.62
N ASP A 562 15.02 13.19 -7.03
CA ASP A 562 14.53 14.42 -6.38
C ASP A 562 13.00 14.52 -6.38
N ALA A 563 12.36 14.06 -7.45
CA ALA A 563 10.90 13.98 -7.55
C ALA A 563 10.32 13.00 -6.53
N GLU A 564 10.88 11.80 -6.38
CA GLU A 564 10.43 10.82 -5.39
C GLU A 564 10.66 11.32 -3.96
N GLN A 565 11.78 11.99 -3.69
CA GLN A 565 12.05 12.61 -2.39
C GLN A 565 11.01 13.70 -2.06
N ALA A 566 10.67 14.55 -3.04
CA ALA A 566 9.61 15.54 -2.89
C ALA A 566 8.25 14.88 -2.63
N VAL A 567 7.97 13.75 -3.29
CA VAL A 567 6.76 12.96 -3.04
C VAL A 567 6.72 12.42 -1.61
N GLU A 568 7.78 11.78 -1.12
CA GLU A 568 7.84 11.27 0.25
C GLU A 568 7.72 12.39 1.30
N ALA A 569 8.37 13.53 1.06
CA ALA A 569 8.29 14.69 1.94
C ALA A 569 6.86 15.27 1.98
N GLY A 570 6.19 15.44 0.83
CA GLY A 570 4.83 15.96 0.81
C GLY A 570 3.78 14.98 1.31
N ARG A 571 3.98 13.65 1.16
CA ARG A 571 3.11 12.64 1.80
C ARG A 571 3.04 12.84 3.31
N ARG A 572 4.16 13.19 3.97
CA ARG A 572 4.18 13.51 5.41
C ARG A 572 3.33 14.74 5.73
N LEU A 573 3.39 15.80 4.92
CA LEU A 573 2.57 17.00 5.13
C LEU A 573 1.08 16.76 4.83
N VAL A 574 0.77 16.02 3.77
CA VAL A 574 -0.59 15.57 3.45
C VAL A 574 -1.21 14.81 4.63
N ARG A 575 -0.41 13.97 5.32
CA ARG A 575 -0.81 13.30 6.57
C ARG A 575 -0.95 14.28 7.73
N LYS A 576 0.04 15.16 7.97
CA LYS A 576 0.06 16.16 9.06
C LYS A 576 -1.21 17.02 9.06
N TYR A 577 -1.65 17.45 7.88
CA TYR A 577 -2.80 18.34 7.71
C TYR A 577 -4.09 17.63 7.27
N ASN A 578 -4.07 16.29 7.17
CA ASN A 578 -5.20 15.45 6.77
C ASN A 578 -5.89 15.91 5.47
N CYS A 579 -5.10 16.22 4.44
CA CYS A 579 -5.67 16.63 3.15
C CYS A 579 -6.59 15.54 2.56
N VAL A 580 -6.34 14.26 2.89
CA VAL A 580 -7.17 13.12 2.48
C VAL A 580 -8.54 13.05 3.14
N GLY A 581 -8.77 13.79 4.23
CA GLY A 581 -10.11 13.88 4.83
C GLY A 581 -11.12 14.55 3.90
N CYS A 582 -10.64 15.48 3.07
CA CYS A 582 -11.45 16.19 2.09
C CYS A 582 -11.21 15.72 0.66
N HIS A 583 -9.94 15.53 0.27
CA HIS A 583 -9.54 15.26 -1.11
C HIS A 583 -9.18 13.79 -1.33
N VAL A 584 -9.36 13.32 -2.56
CA VAL A 584 -8.71 12.07 -2.99
C VAL A 584 -7.30 12.40 -3.43
N LEU A 585 -6.31 11.81 -2.76
CA LEU A 585 -4.89 11.91 -3.08
C LEU A 585 -4.32 10.51 -3.24
N GLU A 586 -3.74 10.24 -4.40
CA GLU A 586 -3.20 8.93 -4.74
C GLU A 586 -4.26 7.85 -4.49
N GLY A 587 -5.49 8.07 -4.97
CA GLY A 587 -6.60 7.11 -4.83
C GLY A 587 -7.05 6.81 -3.39
N ARG A 588 -6.66 7.61 -2.40
CA ARG A 588 -7.07 7.47 -1.00
C ARG A 588 -7.76 8.73 -0.49
N GLY A 589 -8.67 8.58 0.47
CA GLY A 589 -9.38 9.68 1.09
C GLY A 589 -10.67 10.07 0.37
N GLY A 590 -11.06 11.33 0.53
CA GLY A 590 -12.35 11.84 0.04
C GLY A 590 -13.53 11.47 0.93
N ASP A 591 -13.29 11.13 2.21
CA ASP A 591 -14.34 10.65 3.13
C ASP A 591 -15.50 11.63 3.28
N ILE A 592 -15.21 12.94 3.26
CA ILE A 592 -16.25 13.97 3.34
C ILE A 592 -17.22 13.94 2.15
N GLN A 593 -16.85 13.34 1.01
CA GLN A 593 -17.68 13.30 -0.20
C GLN A 593 -19.02 12.60 0.05
N ALA A 594 -19.03 11.59 0.93
CA ALA A 594 -20.25 10.87 1.34
C ALA A 594 -21.29 11.77 2.04
N ARG A 595 -20.90 12.98 2.47
CA ARG A 595 -21.80 13.96 3.08
C ARG A 595 -22.51 14.85 2.06
N PHE A 596 -22.15 14.80 0.78
CA PHE A 596 -22.73 15.64 -0.26
C PHE A 596 -23.64 14.83 -1.19
N ALA A 597 -24.69 15.46 -1.69
CA ALA A 597 -25.69 14.81 -2.54
C ALA A 597 -25.13 14.35 -3.90
N SER A 598 -24.04 14.97 -4.37
CA SER A 598 -23.36 14.61 -5.60
C SER A 598 -21.86 14.87 -5.53
N PRO A 599 -21.04 14.17 -6.33
CA PRO A 599 -19.61 14.45 -6.43
C PRO A 599 -19.29 15.89 -6.87
N ALA A 600 -20.17 16.52 -7.65
CA ALA A 600 -20.02 17.91 -8.11
C ALA A 600 -20.12 18.94 -6.97
N ALA A 601 -20.81 18.58 -5.88
CA ALA A 601 -20.97 19.38 -4.67
C ALA A 601 -19.89 19.11 -3.61
N ALA A 602 -18.97 18.18 -3.86
CA ALA A 602 -17.94 17.77 -2.92
C ALA A 602 -16.54 18.32 -3.30
N PRO A 603 -15.56 18.29 -2.37
CA PRO A 603 -14.19 18.63 -2.71
C PRO A 603 -13.63 17.70 -3.80
N PRO A 604 -12.92 18.25 -4.81
CA PRO A 604 -12.45 17.44 -5.93
C PRO A 604 -11.33 16.47 -5.54
N PRO A 605 -11.18 15.36 -6.27
CA PRO A 605 -9.92 14.63 -6.28
C PRO A 605 -8.79 15.56 -6.75
N LEU A 606 -7.60 15.41 -6.18
CA LEU A 606 -6.42 16.19 -6.57
C LEU A 606 -5.37 15.31 -7.27
N ILE A 607 -5.27 14.03 -6.90
CA ILE A 607 -4.41 13.05 -7.57
C ILE A 607 -5.15 11.71 -7.64
N LEU A 608 -5.31 11.18 -8.85
CA LEU A 608 -5.81 9.84 -9.11
C LEU A 608 -4.66 8.90 -9.48
N ARG A 609 -4.73 7.65 -9.01
CA ARG A 609 -3.65 6.64 -9.13
C ARG A 609 -3.36 6.16 -10.55
N ASN A 610 -4.26 6.41 -11.49
CA ASN A 610 -4.23 5.90 -12.86
C ASN A 610 -3.84 6.97 -13.90
N GLY A 611 -3.23 8.08 -13.46
CA GLY A 611 -2.81 9.15 -14.37
C GLY A 611 -3.95 9.99 -14.96
N LEU A 612 -5.22 9.67 -14.65
CA LEU A 612 -6.39 10.44 -15.15
C LEU A 612 -6.45 11.87 -14.61
N LEU A 613 -5.77 12.16 -13.48
CA LEU A 613 -5.75 13.49 -12.90
C LEU A 613 -4.56 13.67 -11.95
N SER A 614 -3.77 14.72 -12.19
CA SER A 614 -2.79 15.27 -11.24
C SER A 614 -2.87 16.80 -11.26
N GLU A 615 -3.17 17.42 -10.12
CA GLU A 615 -3.17 18.89 -10.05
C GLU A 615 -1.79 19.48 -10.38
N GLY A 616 -0.68 18.75 -10.16
CA GLY A 616 0.65 19.21 -10.55
C GLY A 616 0.83 19.38 -12.06
N GLU A 617 0.18 18.54 -12.88
CA GLU A 617 0.17 18.68 -14.35
C GLU A 617 -0.78 19.80 -14.80
N LYS A 618 -1.86 20.01 -14.05
CA LYS A 618 -2.94 20.90 -14.44
C LYS A 618 -2.65 22.37 -14.17
N VAL A 619 -2.13 22.69 -12.99
CA VAL A 619 -2.02 24.08 -12.52
C VAL A 619 -0.59 24.61 -12.58
N GLN A 620 -0.46 25.92 -12.72
CA GLN A 620 0.84 26.58 -12.71
C GLN A 620 1.42 26.63 -11.29
N THR A 621 2.74 26.49 -11.19
CA THR A 621 3.48 26.52 -9.91
C THR A 621 3.20 27.75 -9.06
N PRO A 622 3.26 28.99 -9.60
CA PRO A 622 3.03 30.18 -8.79
C PRO A 622 1.59 30.24 -8.27
N TRP A 623 0.63 29.86 -9.11
CA TRP A 623 -0.78 29.83 -8.70
C TRP A 623 -1.04 28.80 -7.59
N LEU A 624 -0.46 27.60 -7.67
CA LEU A 624 -0.64 26.58 -6.64
C LEU A 624 -0.03 27.04 -5.31
N TYR A 625 1.15 27.65 -5.35
CA TYR A 625 1.80 28.23 -4.18
C TYR A 625 0.91 29.30 -3.52
N GLU A 626 0.42 30.27 -4.30
CA GLU A 626 -0.49 31.32 -3.83
C GLU A 626 -1.80 30.74 -3.29
N PHE A 627 -2.39 29.77 -3.98
CA PHE A 627 -3.66 29.15 -3.59
C PHE A 627 -3.56 28.40 -2.26
N LEU A 628 -2.44 27.70 -2.00
CA LEU A 628 -2.23 27.01 -0.72
C LEU A 628 -2.07 27.96 0.47
N ILE A 629 -1.53 29.16 0.24
CA ILE A 629 -1.40 30.21 1.27
C ILE A 629 -2.73 30.91 1.50
N GLN A 630 -3.42 31.28 0.43
CA GLN A 630 -4.66 32.04 0.48
C GLN A 630 -5.68 31.48 -0.51
N PRO A 631 -6.42 30.42 -0.13
CA PRO A 631 -7.39 29.79 -1.01
C PRO A 631 -8.50 30.78 -1.40
N THR A 632 -8.74 30.90 -2.71
CA THR A 632 -9.84 31.68 -3.29
C THR A 632 -10.94 30.75 -3.80
N PRO A 633 -12.21 31.19 -3.85
CA PRO A 633 -13.28 30.37 -4.41
C PRO A 633 -13.07 30.09 -5.91
N ILE A 634 -12.86 28.82 -6.27
CA ILE A 634 -12.78 28.39 -7.68
C ILE A 634 -14.16 27.97 -8.21
N ARG A 635 -14.98 27.39 -7.33
CA ARG A 635 -16.31 26.86 -7.64
C ARG A 635 -17.35 27.58 -6.78
N PRO A 636 -17.99 28.65 -7.28
CA PRO A 636 -18.87 29.49 -6.46
C PRO A 636 -20.10 28.76 -5.90
N TRP A 637 -20.52 27.65 -6.50
CA TRP A 637 -21.63 26.81 -6.02
C TRP A 637 -21.25 25.86 -4.88
N LEU A 638 -19.96 25.64 -4.60
CA LEU A 638 -19.56 24.78 -3.50
C LEU A 638 -19.81 25.48 -2.16
N ALA A 639 -20.71 24.90 -1.37
CA ALA A 639 -20.93 25.34 0.01
C ALA A 639 -19.69 25.06 0.88
N VAL A 640 -18.98 23.95 0.60
CA VAL A 640 -17.75 23.56 1.32
C VAL A 640 -16.59 24.50 1.00
N ARG A 641 -15.93 25.01 2.04
CA ARG A 641 -14.81 25.95 1.92
C ARG A 641 -13.47 25.21 1.96
N MET A 642 -12.55 25.57 1.06
CA MET A 642 -11.14 25.19 1.20
C MET A 642 -10.54 25.94 2.41
N PRO A 643 -10.06 25.24 3.46
CA PRO A 643 -9.53 25.90 4.66
C PRO A 643 -8.21 26.64 4.39
N THR A 644 -7.96 27.71 5.14
CA THR A 644 -6.63 28.36 5.16
C THR A 644 -5.76 27.67 6.19
N PHE A 645 -4.80 26.89 5.71
CA PHE A 645 -3.87 26.18 6.59
C PHE A 645 -2.70 27.07 7.03
N PRO A 646 -2.14 26.80 8.21
CA PRO A 646 -0.98 27.49 8.78
C PRO A 646 0.34 27.52 8.03
N PHE A 647 0.44 27.06 6.79
CA PHE A 647 1.70 26.57 6.23
C PHE A 647 2.87 27.54 6.37
N ALA A 648 4.01 27.03 6.81
CA ALA A 648 5.28 27.74 6.64
C ALA A 648 5.71 27.71 5.15
N SER A 649 6.50 28.68 4.71
CA SER A 649 6.89 28.79 3.28
C SER A 649 7.57 27.53 2.74
N ASN A 650 8.36 26.84 3.58
CA ASN A 650 8.98 25.55 3.24
C ASN A 650 7.95 24.41 3.14
N GLU A 651 6.89 24.41 3.96
CA GLU A 651 5.80 23.44 3.86
C GLU A 651 5.01 23.63 2.56
N VAL A 652 4.74 24.89 2.16
CA VAL A 652 4.10 25.18 0.86
C VAL A 652 4.96 24.68 -0.29
N ALA A 653 6.27 25.00 -0.28
CA ALA A 653 7.21 24.52 -1.29
C ALA A 653 7.26 22.98 -1.36
N THR A 654 7.22 22.30 -0.22
CA THR A 654 7.19 20.84 -0.13
C THR A 654 5.89 20.26 -0.73
N LEU A 655 4.73 20.86 -0.44
CA LEU A 655 3.45 20.44 -1.02
C LEU A 655 3.41 20.66 -2.54
N VAL A 656 3.92 21.79 -3.03
CA VAL A 656 4.04 22.06 -4.48
C VAL A 656 4.97 21.04 -5.13
N GLY A 657 6.13 20.76 -4.50
CA GLY A 657 7.07 19.73 -4.95
C GLY A 657 6.44 18.34 -5.01
N TYR A 658 5.55 18.01 -4.07
CA TYR A 658 4.79 16.76 -4.09
C TYR A 658 3.85 16.65 -5.29
N PHE A 659 3.05 17.68 -5.57
CA PHE A 659 2.17 17.66 -6.76
C PHE A 659 2.98 17.56 -8.06
N HIS A 660 4.11 18.26 -8.14
CA HIS A 660 5.00 18.19 -9.31
C HIS A 660 5.67 16.83 -9.46
N GLY A 661 6.18 16.26 -8.36
CA GLY A 661 6.80 14.94 -8.35
C GLY A 661 5.81 13.86 -8.78
N GLN A 662 4.55 13.96 -8.34
CA GLN A 662 3.45 13.08 -8.79
C GLN A 662 3.12 13.25 -10.28
N ALA A 663 3.30 14.46 -10.82
CA ALA A 663 3.13 14.74 -12.25
C ALA A 663 4.39 14.45 -13.09
N ALA A 664 5.46 13.90 -12.49
CA ALA A 664 6.78 13.73 -13.11
C ALA A 664 7.34 15.03 -13.76
N LEU A 665 7.02 16.19 -13.17
CA LEU A 665 7.50 17.48 -13.62
C LEU A 665 8.74 17.93 -12.81
N PRO A 666 9.71 18.62 -13.44
CA PRO A 666 10.82 19.21 -12.72
C PRO A 666 10.35 20.33 -11.78
N PHE A 667 11.01 20.49 -10.64
CA PHE A 667 10.77 21.58 -9.68
C PHE A 667 12.08 22.30 -9.32
N PRO A 668 12.12 23.66 -9.38
CA PRO A 668 11.05 24.55 -9.84
C PRO A 668 10.78 24.39 -11.33
N THR A 669 9.50 24.33 -11.73
CA THR A 669 9.17 24.26 -13.16
C THR A 669 9.41 25.64 -13.80
N PRO A 670 10.10 25.72 -14.95
CA PRO A 670 10.22 26.97 -15.68
C PRO A 670 8.83 27.55 -15.96
N LEU A 671 8.69 28.87 -15.87
CA LEU A 671 7.49 29.53 -16.38
C LEU A 671 7.41 29.25 -17.88
N THR A 672 6.33 28.60 -18.34
CA THR A 672 6.09 28.44 -19.77
C THR A 672 5.89 29.83 -20.37
N TYR A 673 6.90 30.33 -21.09
CA TYR A 673 6.75 31.52 -21.90
C TYR A 673 5.89 31.16 -23.12
N VAL A 674 4.61 31.54 -23.06
CA VAL A 674 3.76 31.55 -24.24
C VAL A 674 4.15 32.79 -25.04
N GLY A 675 4.83 32.59 -26.17
CA GLY A 675 5.15 33.66 -27.10
C GLY A 675 3.89 34.39 -27.61
N PRO A 676 4.06 35.43 -28.46
CA PRO A 676 2.93 36.10 -29.08
C PRO A 676 2.00 35.08 -29.74
N LEU A 677 0.74 35.05 -29.32
CA LEU A 677 -0.25 34.16 -29.91
C LEU A 677 -0.57 34.63 -31.33
N ASP A 678 -0.66 33.68 -32.28
CA ASP A 678 -1.09 33.98 -33.65
C ASP A 678 -2.47 34.68 -33.62
N PRO A 679 -2.59 35.92 -34.13
CA PRO A 679 -3.86 36.66 -34.15
C PRO A 679 -4.99 35.88 -34.82
N THR A 680 -4.67 35.06 -35.82
CA THR A 680 -5.62 34.21 -36.55
C THR A 680 -6.21 33.14 -35.63
N LEU A 681 -5.37 32.49 -34.82
CA LEU A 681 -5.82 31.50 -33.84
C LEU A 681 -6.62 32.14 -32.70
N VAL A 682 -6.26 33.36 -32.29
CA VAL A 682 -7.03 34.12 -31.29
C VAL A 682 -8.42 34.48 -31.84
N ALA A 683 -8.50 34.92 -33.10
CA ALA A 683 -9.79 35.20 -33.75
C ALA A 683 -10.65 33.94 -33.90
N ALA A 684 -10.05 32.82 -34.30
CA ALA A 684 -10.72 31.51 -34.37
C ALA A 684 -11.21 31.07 -32.98
N GLY A 685 -10.37 31.16 -31.95
CA GLY A 685 -10.74 30.85 -30.57
C GLY A 685 -11.90 31.71 -30.06
N ARG A 686 -11.91 33.01 -30.36
CA ARG A 686 -13.02 33.92 -30.02
C ARG A 686 -14.34 33.47 -30.65
N ARG A 687 -14.30 32.98 -31.89
CA ARG A 687 -15.47 32.43 -32.58
C ARG A 687 -15.94 31.12 -31.94
N LEU A 688 -15.02 30.20 -31.63
CA LEU A 688 -15.35 28.91 -31.01
C LEU A 688 -16.00 29.05 -29.63
N VAL A 689 -15.55 29.99 -28.79
CA VAL A 689 -16.14 30.21 -27.46
C VAL A 689 -17.44 31.02 -27.46
N SER A 690 -17.84 31.56 -28.61
CA SER A 690 -19.04 32.40 -28.75
C SER A 690 -20.33 31.57 -28.76
N LYS A 691 -21.47 32.28 -28.63
CA LYS A 691 -22.82 31.69 -28.73
C LYS A 691 -23.07 30.96 -30.05
N ASP A 692 -22.34 31.31 -31.11
CA ASP A 692 -22.52 30.70 -32.43
C ASP A 692 -21.92 29.29 -32.55
N TYR A 693 -21.14 28.85 -31.55
CA TYR A 693 -20.41 27.58 -31.55
C TYR A 693 -20.61 26.82 -30.22
N PHE A 694 -19.59 26.79 -29.36
CA PHE A 694 -19.62 26.00 -28.13
C PHE A 694 -20.28 26.71 -26.95
N ASP A 695 -20.58 28.01 -27.09
CA ASP A 695 -21.19 28.85 -26.07
C ASP A 695 -20.60 28.62 -24.67
N CYS A 696 -19.27 28.64 -24.56
CA CYS A 696 -18.58 28.24 -23.34
C CYS A 696 -19.05 29.04 -22.11
N PHE A 697 -19.46 30.30 -22.33
CA PHE A 697 -19.89 31.21 -21.28
C PHE A 697 -21.37 31.04 -20.86
N SER A 698 -22.11 30.12 -21.48
CA SER A 698 -23.41 29.64 -20.95
C SER A 698 -23.26 28.93 -19.61
N CYS A 699 -22.09 28.29 -19.38
CA CYS A 699 -21.76 27.61 -18.13
C CYS A 699 -20.59 28.28 -17.40
N HIS A 700 -19.55 28.72 -18.10
CA HIS A 700 -18.35 29.28 -17.47
C HIS A 700 -18.46 30.78 -17.20
N GLN A 701 -18.03 31.20 -16.01
CA GLN A 701 -17.90 32.62 -15.68
C GLN A 701 -16.79 33.29 -16.53
N GLN A 702 -16.99 34.59 -16.81
CA GLN A 702 -16.03 35.44 -17.53
C GLN A 702 -15.72 36.68 -16.68
N GLY A 703 -14.84 36.53 -15.69
CA GLY A 703 -14.54 37.61 -14.73
C GLY A 703 -15.80 38.04 -13.99
N GLU A 704 -16.20 39.31 -14.11
CA GLU A 704 -17.41 39.83 -13.44
C GLU A 704 -18.73 39.34 -14.08
N ARG A 705 -18.68 38.81 -15.31
CA ARG A 705 -19.86 38.32 -16.02
C ARG A 705 -20.16 36.88 -15.62
N LYS A 706 -21.30 36.71 -14.94
CA LYS A 706 -21.78 35.41 -14.48
C LYS A 706 -22.65 34.73 -15.55
N PRO A 707 -22.67 33.39 -15.59
CA PRO A 707 -23.59 32.65 -16.46
C PRO A 707 -25.05 32.91 -16.09
N GLU A 708 -25.95 32.70 -17.05
CA GLU A 708 -27.40 32.75 -16.82
C GLU A 708 -27.86 31.48 -16.08
N GLY A 709 -28.89 31.60 -15.24
CA GLY A 709 -29.43 30.46 -14.48
C GLY A 709 -28.79 30.24 -13.09
N PRO A 710 -29.18 29.14 -12.41
CA PRO A 710 -28.81 28.90 -11.02
C PRO A 710 -27.32 28.49 -10.87
N PRO A 711 -26.63 28.89 -9.79
CA PRO A 711 -25.18 28.66 -9.62
C PRO A 711 -24.73 27.21 -9.71
N GLU A 712 -25.59 26.25 -9.41
CA GLU A 712 -25.32 24.81 -9.47
C GLU A 712 -24.99 24.33 -10.88
N GLY A 713 -25.45 25.05 -11.91
CA GLY A 713 -25.10 24.80 -13.32
C GLY A 713 -23.85 25.53 -13.79
N TRP A 714 -23.24 26.36 -12.95
CA TRP A 714 -22.06 27.14 -13.34
C TRP A 714 -20.80 26.28 -13.36
N ALA A 715 -19.80 26.75 -14.10
CA ALA A 715 -18.48 26.17 -14.23
C ALA A 715 -17.40 27.22 -13.85
N PRO A 716 -16.15 26.79 -13.59
CA PRO A 716 -15.10 27.70 -13.09
C PRO A 716 -14.82 28.86 -14.04
N ASP A 717 -14.44 30.02 -13.49
CA ASP A 717 -14.12 31.22 -14.26
C ASP A 717 -12.94 31.00 -15.24
N LEU A 718 -13.21 31.14 -16.53
CA LEU A 718 -12.20 30.97 -17.58
C LEU A 718 -11.28 32.19 -17.69
N ALA A 719 -11.63 33.34 -17.12
CA ALA A 719 -10.71 34.48 -17.03
C ALA A 719 -9.46 34.16 -16.18
N LEU A 720 -9.58 33.20 -15.25
CA LEU A 720 -8.47 32.73 -14.43
C LEU A 720 -7.56 31.73 -15.16
N ALA A 721 -7.96 31.20 -16.32
CA ALA A 721 -7.26 30.12 -17.01
C ALA A 721 -5.78 30.44 -17.27
N ARG A 722 -5.46 31.66 -17.73
CA ARG A 722 -4.08 32.09 -18.01
C ARG A 722 -3.17 32.08 -16.77
N ARG A 723 -3.70 32.37 -15.58
CA ARG A 723 -2.90 32.36 -14.34
C ARG A 723 -2.90 30.99 -13.67
N ARG A 724 -3.99 30.26 -13.78
CA ARG A 724 -4.21 29.00 -13.06
C ARG A 724 -3.70 27.78 -13.81
N LEU A 725 -4.03 27.66 -15.09
CA LEU A 725 -3.86 26.41 -15.85
C LEU A 725 -2.58 26.46 -16.68
N ARG A 726 -1.93 25.30 -16.83
CA ARG A 726 -0.79 25.14 -17.74
C ARG A 726 -1.30 25.07 -19.19
N PRO A 727 -0.70 25.80 -20.14
CA PRO A 727 -1.11 25.77 -21.55
C PRO A 727 -1.12 24.36 -22.15
N GLU A 728 -0.12 23.55 -21.81
CA GLU A 728 0.06 22.18 -22.30
C GLU A 728 -1.09 21.27 -21.83
N TRP A 729 -1.50 21.42 -20.56
CA TRP A 729 -2.64 20.70 -20.01
C TRP A 729 -3.96 21.17 -20.65
N MET A 730 -4.11 22.48 -20.89
CA MET A 730 -5.34 23.04 -21.48
C MET A 730 -5.60 22.50 -22.89
N GLY A 731 -4.56 22.34 -23.71
CA GLY A 731 -4.68 21.73 -25.04
C GLY A 731 -5.18 20.28 -24.97
N LYS A 732 -4.61 19.47 -24.06
CA LYS A 732 -5.07 18.09 -23.82
C LYS A 732 -6.52 18.05 -23.32
N TRP A 733 -6.85 18.91 -22.35
CA TRP A 733 -8.18 18.93 -21.74
C TRP A 733 -9.29 19.38 -22.71
N ILE A 734 -9.02 20.36 -23.59
CA ILE A 734 -10.02 20.81 -24.57
C ILE A 734 -10.27 19.74 -25.64
N THR A 735 -9.24 18.99 -26.02
CA THR A 735 -9.34 17.91 -27.02
C THR A 735 -10.00 16.66 -26.46
N ASP A 736 -9.79 16.38 -25.17
CA ASP A 736 -10.53 15.33 -24.46
C ASP A 736 -10.91 15.76 -23.02
N PRO A 737 -12.07 16.41 -22.85
CA PRO A 737 -12.51 16.86 -21.53
C PRO A 737 -12.98 15.73 -20.63
N ARG A 738 -13.15 14.49 -21.15
CA ARG A 738 -13.55 13.32 -20.36
C ARG A 738 -12.35 12.50 -19.88
N GLY A 739 -11.15 12.78 -20.38
CA GLY A 739 -9.89 12.15 -19.95
C GLY A 739 -9.85 10.64 -20.23
N ARG A 740 -10.11 10.23 -21.47
CA ARG A 740 -10.03 8.84 -21.91
C ARG A 740 -8.64 8.47 -22.42
#